data_AF-A0A8S1GWH5-F1
#
_entry.id   AF-A0A8S1GWH5-F1
#
_cell.length_a   1.000
_cell.length_b   1.000
_cell.length_c   1.000
_cell.angle_alpha   90.00
_cell.angle_beta   90.00
_cell.angle_gamma   90.00
#
_symmetry.space_group_name_H-M   'P 1'
#
loop_
_entity.id
_entity.type
_entity.pdbx_description
1 polymer ?
#
loop_
_entity_poly.entity_id
_entity_poly.type
_entity_poly.pdbx_seq_one_letter_code
_entity_poly.pdbx_strand_id
1 'polypeptide(L)'
;MDTMRDKLASALRIEDAKFLRELLAECLGTFFLLLIGNSANIQSVVATGGNSTSCHIAWGIGFMFAVYLAASVSGAHLNPAISVAQSILGNLPSWKIIPFAIMQVIGAFLGAALSYFGHHDDLWKLDGGLRQVSGSQATAGLFTTFPSDHMSTWGSLLDQIIGTAMLSGLVCLITDKRHKIPAGLVPPLAGGIMSMVAMTYGANGGFAINPARDFGPRLFCLCAGYGWEVFRHRNYYFWIPIVGPLIGAIIGAWIYKLFIGLHGLNEKLEIDPVNKMFHDVFRSSDGVLIGYDNTLSRTNGAQTKHYEPSYQIWKMGFLEAKYWLPRGTQWEDLHGQHGTSSEVFPHPTHLAWALVLGITLTGLRVIFDNFIFVPLAFFLQKTAAETRVELMEREKKFRRMSECMFRCMYYALAFLYGICVISQQEYAYDLKECWRNWPLHPVPQTLAWYYMTQGGFYISLIISMTWLDAARSDHYQMLAHHFITLSLITISWSMNMVRVGSLVLLSHDAVDILIDLAKIFRYAGNEKALMYTFICVLVVWVLTRLVYYPFWVLNSVWFDAPSLIQADYSWLNVTELPVVPRIIMVLLSLLLVLHIFWTYILFKVAYESAHDGVLDDRLKAEKVPIFFLELSVTLTTALKFTLLSRYATLSFNEDMILLLLFLMALTVSAENQQHPVYRMTNESEIKAEIAKLLIHEFVTSMEMTEGQKYMAEKFLSTLTM
;
A
#
# COMPACT_ATOMS: atom_id res chain seq x y z
N MET A 1 -28.85 56.16 4.42
CA MET A 1 -27.52 56.56 4.95
C MET A 1 -26.68 55.31 4.98
N ASP A 2 -25.84 55.08 3.97
CA ASP A 2 -24.89 53.98 4.01
C ASP A 2 -23.91 54.25 5.14
N THR A 3 -23.90 53.36 6.14
CA THR A 3 -22.99 53.51 7.26
C THR A 3 -21.55 53.34 6.75
N MET A 4 -20.56 53.91 7.46
CA MET A 4 -19.14 53.69 7.12
C MET A 4 -18.80 52.19 7.01
N ARG A 5 -19.50 51.36 7.79
CA ARG A 5 -19.47 49.89 7.71
C ARG A 5 -19.94 49.37 6.36
N ASP A 6 -21.04 49.88 5.80
CA ASP A 6 -21.58 49.40 4.52
C ASP A 6 -20.68 49.79 3.35
N LYS A 7 -20.07 50.99 3.41
CA LYS A 7 -19.07 51.43 2.43
C LYS A 7 -17.80 50.56 2.50
N LEU A 8 -17.27 50.31 3.71
CA LEU A 8 -16.14 49.40 3.91
C LEU A 8 -16.47 47.98 3.48
N ALA A 9 -17.68 47.49 3.80
CA ALA A 9 -18.13 46.17 3.36
C ALA A 9 -18.19 46.11 1.84
N SER A 10 -18.77 47.08 1.15
CA SER A 10 -18.81 47.09 -0.32
C SER A 10 -17.41 47.13 -0.97
N ALA A 11 -16.43 47.77 -0.31
CA ALA A 11 -15.07 47.88 -0.82
C ALA A 11 -14.19 46.64 -0.51
N LEU A 12 -14.44 45.94 0.60
CA LEU A 12 -13.59 44.83 1.09
C LEU A 12 -14.23 43.45 0.96
N ARG A 13 -15.54 43.37 0.71
CA ARG A 13 -16.26 42.10 0.65
C ARG A 13 -15.97 41.38 -0.66
N ILE A 14 -15.35 40.21 -0.53
CA ILE A 14 -15.05 39.33 -1.64
C ILE A 14 -16.28 38.43 -1.85
N GLU A 15 -17.18 38.78 -2.76
CA GLU A 15 -18.39 37.97 -3.01
C GLU A 15 -18.15 36.85 -4.03
N ASP A 16 -17.41 37.13 -5.10
CA ASP A 16 -17.29 36.23 -6.26
C ASP A 16 -16.12 35.24 -6.21
N ALA A 17 -15.14 35.42 -5.30
CA ALA A 17 -13.95 34.56 -5.21
C ALA A 17 -14.02 33.62 -4.00
N LYS A 18 -14.90 32.61 -4.08
CA LYS A 18 -15.07 31.57 -3.03
C LYS A 18 -13.75 30.96 -2.58
N PHE A 19 -12.88 30.60 -3.52
CA PHE A 19 -11.60 29.97 -3.20
C PHE A 19 -10.66 30.89 -2.42
N LEU A 20 -10.62 32.18 -2.74
CA LEU A 20 -9.81 33.15 -1.99
C LEU A 20 -10.30 33.28 -0.54
N ARG A 21 -11.61 33.23 -0.31
CA ARG A 21 -12.16 33.22 1.06
C ARG A 21 -11.75 31.99 1.84
N GLU A 22 -11.75 30.81 1.21
CA GLU A 22 -11.27 29.57 1.84
C GLU A 22 -9.79 29.69 2.23
N LEU A 23 -8.95 30.22 1.33
CA LEU A 23 -7.53 30.47 1.60
C LEU A 23 -7.29 31.44 2.76
N LEU A 24 -8.06 32.53 2.84
CA LEU A 24 -7.99 33.48 3.95
C LEU A 24 -8.46 32.85 5.26
N ALA A 25 -9.50 32.01 5.22
CA ALA A 25 -9.99 31.30 6.41
C ALA A 25 -8.97 30.27 6.94
N GLU A 26 -8.32 29.52 6.04
CA GLU A 26 -7.24 28.59 6.42
C GLU A 26 -6.04 29.33 7.00
N CYS A 27 -5.63 30.45 6.39
CA CYS A 27 -4.56 31.30 6.91
C CYS A 27 -4.90 31.83 8.31
N LEU A 28 -6.10 32.39 8.49
CA LEU A 28 -6.50 33.03 9.74
C LEU A 28 -6.73 32.01 10.85
N GLY A 29 -7.33 30.85 10.53
CA GLY A 29 -7.51 29.77 11.49
C GLY A 29 -6.17 29.22 11.97
N THR A 30 -5.23 28.94 11.06
CA THR A 30 -3.89 28.47 11.46
C THR A 30 -3.11 29.56 12.20
N PHE A 31 -3.28 30.84 11.84
CA PHE A 31 -2.73 31.96 12.60
C PHE A 31 -3.16 31.97 14.06
N PHE A 32 -4.47 31.87 14.35
CA PHE A 32 -4.96 31.86 15.73
C PHE A 32 -4.56 30.59 16.48
N LEU A 33 -4.53 29.45 15.80
CA LEU A 33 -4.02 28.20 16.37
C LEU A 33 -2.58 28.38 16.89
N LEU A 34 -1.68 28.94 16.07
CA LEU A 34 -0.28 29.11 16.45
C LEU A 34 -0.07 30.26 17.43
N LEU A 35 -0.82 31.35 17.31
CA LEU A 35 -0.76 32.45 18.26
C LEU A 35 -1.08 31.95 19.69
N ILE A 36 -2.20 31.25 19.85
CA ILE A 36 -2.64 30.75 21.16
C ILE A 36 -1.71 29.65 21.66
N GLY A 37 -1.35 28.69 20.79
CA GLY A 37 -0.49 27.58 21.16
C GLY A 37 0.92 28.02 21.59
N ASN A 38 1.55 28.89 20.82
CA ASN A 38 2.90 29.38 21.15
C ASN A 38 2.88 30.29 22.38
N SER A 39 1.87 31.16 22.53
CA SER A 39 1.69 31.93 23.76
C SER A 39 1.48 31.02 24.99
N ALA A 40 0.73 29.91 24.85
CA ALA A 40 0.58 28.94 25.92
C ALA A 40 1.89 28.23 26.28
N ASN A 41 2.74 27.93 25.29
CA ASN A 41 4.07 27.37 25.53
C ASN A 41 4.93 28.36 26.34
N ILE A 42 5.01 29.62 25.89
CA ILE A 42 5.79 30.67 26.56
C ILE A 42 5.29 30.87 28.00
N GLN A 43 3.97 31.03 28.16
CA GLN A 43 3.35 31.20 29.49
C GLN A 43 3.65 30.02 30.41
N SER A 44 3.67 28.78 29.91
CA SER A 44 3.92 27.59 30.72
C SER A 44 5.33 27.53 31.31
N VAL A 45 6.29 28.19 30.67
CA VAL A 45 7.69 28.23 31.12
C VAL A 45 7.97 29.46 31.98
N VAL A 46 7.34 30.59 31.68
CA VAL A 46 7.59 31.87 32.38
C VAL A 46 6.85 31.98 33.71
N ALA A 47 5.64 31.41 33.77
CA ALA A 47 4.77 31.53 34.94
C ALA A 47 5.28 30.70 36.12
N THR A 48 5.25 31.30 37.32
CA THR A 48 5.49 30.58 38.57
C THR A 48 4.38 29.54 38.77
N GLY A 49 4.71 28.25 38.61
CA GLY A 49 3.73 27.14 38.69
C GLY A 49 3.07 26.74 37.36
N GLY A 50 3.61 27.19 36.21
CA GLY A 50 3.21 26.67 34.91
C GLY A 50 3.42 25.15 34.79
N ASN A 51 2.54 24.47 34.05
CA ASN A 51 2.63 23.04 33.85
C ASN A 51 2.21 22.64 32.43
N SER A 52 2.65 21.46 31.99
CA SER A 52 2.40 20.98 30.63
C SER A 52 0.92 20.69 30.37
N THR A 53 0.16 20.28 31.39
CA THR A 53 -1.27 19.99 31.25
C THR A 53 -2.08 21.25 30.91
N SER A 54 -1.85 22.37 31.60
CA SER A 54 -2.54 23.64 31.30
C SER A 54 -2.19 24.14 29.91
N CYS A 55 -0.93 23.96 29.48
CA CYS A 55 -0.49 24.24 28.12
C CYS A 55 -1.26 23.39 27.08
N HIS A 56 -1.32 22.07 27.27
CA HIS A 56 -2.02 21.16 26.36
C HIS A 56 -3.53 21.43 26.27
N ILE A 57 -4.16 21.83 27.38
CA ILE A 57 -5.57 22.27 27.40
C ILE A 57 -5.73 23.58 26.61
N ALA A 58 -4.85 24.55 26.80
CA ALA A 58 -4.87 25.82 26.07
C ALA A 58 -4.71 25.62 24.55
N TRP A 59 -3.84 24.70 24.12
CA TRP A 59 -3.72 24.30 22.71
C TRP A 59 -5.04 23.78 22.13
N GLY A 60 -5.77 22.94 22.87
CA GLY A 60 -7.07 22.43 22.44
C GLY A 60 -8.17 23.51 22.39
N ILE A 61 -8.22 24.39 23.39
CA ILE A 61 -9.17 25.51 23.39
C ILE A 61 -8.87 26.47 22.22
N GLY A 62 -7.59 26.76 21.97
CA GLY A 62 -7.16 27.56 20.83
C GLY A 62 -7.58 26.92 19.51
N PHE A 63 -7.38 25.60 19.38
CA PHE A 63 -7.80 24.86 18.19
C PHE A 63 -9.33 24.86 18.01
N MET A 64 -10.11 24.71 19.08
CA MET A 64 -11.58 24.83 19.03
C MET A 64 -12.03 26.16 18.42
N PHE A 65 -11.47 27.29 18.89
CA PHE A 65 -11.84 28.60 18.36
C PHE A 65 -11.30 28.86 16.95
N ALA A 66 -10.13 28.33 16.61
CA ALA A 66 -9.62 28.35 15.25
C ALA A 66 -10.57 27.60 14.28
N VAL A 67 -11.11 26.46 14.71
CA VAL A 67 -12.12 25.71 13.94
C VAL A 67 -13.42 26.50 13.82
N TYR A 68 -13.92 27.11 14.89
CA TYR A 68 -15.11 27.99 14.81
C TYR A 68 -14.95 29.11 13.79
N LEU A 69 -13.76 29.71 13.71
CA LEU A 69 -13.47 30.81 12.81
C LEU A 69 -13.49 30.39 11.34
N ALA A 70 -12.93 29.22 11.02
CA ALA A 70 -12.70 28.79 9.64
C ALA A 70 -13.74 27.81 9.08
N ALA A 71 -14.44 27.05 9.93
CA ALA A 71 -15.21 25.88 9.49
C ALA A 71 -16.36 26.23 8.53
N SER A 72 -17.02 27.37 8.74
CA SER A 72 -18.13 27.83 7.89
C SER A 72 -17.68 28.28 6.49
N VAL A 73 -16.39 28.54 6.30
CA VAL A 73 -15.83 29.05 5.04
C VAL A 73 -15.03 27.97 4.30
N SER A 74 -14.00 27.39 4.95
CA SER A 74 -13.08 26.43 4.34
C SER A 74 -13.29 24.97 4.77
N GLY A 75 -14.09 24.73 5.81
CA GLY A 75 -14.13 23.43 6.50
C GLY A 75 -13.07 23.29 7.61
N ALA A 76 -12.25 24.33 7.86
CA ALA A 76 -11.24 24.39 8.91
C ALA A 76 -10.28 23.19 8.93
N HIS A 77 -9.54 22.99 7.83
CA HIS A 77 -8.53 21.93 7.80
C HIS A 77 -7.36 22.30 8.71
N LEU A 78 -6.86 23.54 8.58
CA LEU A 78 -5.82 24.19 9.38
C LEU A 78 -4.50 23.39 9.49
N ASN A 79 -4.37 22.34 8.68
CA ASN A 79 -3.35 21.30 8.76
C ASN A 79 -3.19 20.66 7.37
N PRO A 80 -1.97 20.68 6.78
CA PRO A 80 -1.70 20.03 5.50
C PRO A 80 -2.01 18.53 5.50
N ALA A 81 -1.75 17.82 6.61
CA ALA A 81 -1.99 16.39 6.72
C ALA A 81 -3.49 16.04 6.69
N ILE A 82 -4.32 16.84 7.36
CA ILE A 82 -5.79 16.71 7.29
C ILE A 82 -6.28 17.06 5.88
N SER A 83 -5.71 18.08 5.22
CA SER A 83 -6.07 18.43 3.83
C SER A 83 -5.78 17.29 2.85
N VAL A 84 -4.65 16.59 3.01
CA VAL A 84 -4.32 15.39 2.24
C VAL A 84 -5.32 14.26 2.52
N ALA A 85 -5.57 13.95 3.80
CA ALA A 85 -6.53 12.90 4.17
C ALA A 85 -7.94 13.17 3.62
N GLN A 86 -8.44 14.41 3.76
CA GLN A 86 -9.74 14.81 3.21
C GLN A 86 -9.79 14.72 1.69
N SER A 87 -8.66 14.99 1.01
CA SER A 87 -8.60 14.84 -0.44
C SER A 87 -8.64 13.38 -0.90
N ILE A 88 -7.92 12.50 -0.21
CA ILE A 88 -7.96 11.04 -0.46
C ILE A 88 -9.37 10.49 -0.21
N LEU A 89 -10.08 11.01 0.78
CA LEU A 89 -11.48 10.66 1.05
C LEU A 89 -12.48 11.28 0.07
N GLY A 90 -12.05 12.09 -0.89
CA GLY A 90 -12.90 12.75 -1.88
C GLY A 90 -13.64 14.00 -1.39
N ASN A 91 -13.35 14.47 -0.17
CA ASN A 91 -13.98 15.65 0.43
C ASN A 91 -13.31 16.98 0.02
N LEU A 92 -12.06 16.93 -0.46
CA LEU A 92 -11.32 18.09 -0.95
C LEU A 92 -10.73 17.82 -2.35
N PRO A 93 -10.96 18.69 -3.35
CA PRO A 93 -10.25 18.58 -4.62
C PRO A 93 -8.73 18.66 -4.43
N SER A 94 -7.98 17.69 -4.95
CA SER A 94 -6.54 17.54 -4.69
C SER A 94 -5.71 18.77 -5.04
N TRP A 95 -6.11 19.53 -6.07
CA TRP A 95 -5.42 20.76 -6.48
C TRP A 95 -5.44 21.87 -5.41
N LYS A 96 -6.38 21.81 -4.45
CA LYS A 96 -6.47 22.78 -3.35
C LYS A 96 -5.47 22.53 -2.23
N ILE A 97 -4.88 21.32 -2.14
CA ILE A 97 -3.97 20.95 -1.05
C ILE A 97 -2.79 21.92 -0.96
N ILE A 98 -2.11 22.18 -2.08
CA ILE A 98 -0.91 23.04 -2.07
C ILE A 98 -1.24 24.49 -1.71
N PRO A 99 -2.24 25.15 -2.32
CA PRO A 99 -2.67 26.48 -1.89
C PRO A 99 -3.07 26.53 -0.41
N PHE A 100 -3.81 25.53 0.08
CA PHE A 100 -4.18 25.44 1.50
C PHE A 100 -2.93 25.33 2.37
N ALA A 101 -2.01 24.44 2.03
CA ALA A 101 -0.76 24.24 2.78
C ALA A 101 0.09 25.51 2.82
N ILE A 102 0.23 26.24 1.70
CA ILE A 102 0.95 27.52 1.66
C ILE A 102 0.30 28.52 2.61
N MET A 103 -1.02 28.68 2.54
CA MET A 103 -1.73 29.64 3.40
C MET A 103 -1.74 29.24 4.88
N GLN A 104 -1.82 27.95 5.19
CA GLN A 104 -1.65 27.42 6.54
C GLN A 104 -0.24 27.71 7.07
N VAL A 105 0.81 27.52 6.26
CA VAL A 105 2.20 27.83 6.63
C VAL A 105 2.38 29.33 6.87
N ILE A 106 1.82 30.19 6.00
CA ILE A 106 1.84 31.65 6.20
C ILE A 106 1.11 32.02 7.50
N GLY A 107 -0.07 31.47 7.73
CA GLY A 107 -0.82 31.66 8.98
C GLY A 107 0.01 31.26 10.20
N ALA A 108 0.61 30.07 10.17
CA ALA A 108 1.44 29.55 11.25
C ALA A 108 2.68 30.43 11.51
N PHE A 109 3.35 30.90 10.45
CA PHE A 109 4.46 31.84 10.52
C PHE A 109 4.05 33.14 11.20
N LEU A 110 2.93 33.75 10.77
CA LEU A 110 2.44 35.01 11.32
C LEU A 110 1.97 34.88 12.78
N GLY A 111 1.35 33.74 13.13
CA GLY A 111 0.93 33.44 14.50
C GLY A 111 2.14 33.31 15.43
N ALA A 112 3.19 32.62 14.97
CA ALA A 112 4.46 32.54 15.69
C ALA A 112 5.12 33.92 15.83
N ALA A 113 5.16 34.72 14.77
CA ALA A 113 5.71 36.07 14.81
C ALA A 113 4.99 36.96 15.83
N LEU A 114 3.66 36.97 15.84
CA LEU A 114 2.91 37.77 16.79
C LEU A 114 3.09 37.27 18.23
N SER A 115 3.14 35.95 18.46
CA SER A 115 3.46 35.41 19.79
C SER A 115 4.85 35.83 20.26
N TYR A 116 5.85 35.86 19.37
CA TYR A 116 7.20 36.28 19.69
C TYR A 116 7.27 37.77 20.08
N PHE A 117 6.65 38.65 19.29
CA PHE A 117 6.65 40.08 19.59
C PHE A 117 5.77 40.42 20.80
N GLY A 118 4.63 39.74 20.96
CA GLY A 118 3.73 39.94 22.11
C GLY A 118 4.33 39.49 23.44
N HIS A 119 5.24 38.51 23.42
CA HIS A 119 5.95 37.99 24.59
C HIS A 119 7.45 38.37 24.58
N HIS A 120 7.79 39.53 24.02
CA HIS A 120 9.18 39.96 23.91
C HIS A 120 9.93 39.94 25.26
N ASP A 121 9.33 40.54 26.30
CA ASP A 121 9.97 40.68 27.61
C ASP A 121 10.07 39.34 28.36
N ASP A 122 9.06 38.49 28.18
CA ASP A 122 9.04 37.12 28.69
C ASP A 122 10.19 36.29 28.08
N LEU A 123 10.37 36.37 26.77
CA LEU A 123 11.46 35.68 26.07
C LEU A 123 12.82 36.25 26.48
N TRP A 124 12.95 37.56 26.61
CA TRP A 124 14.18 38.20 27.10
C TRP A 124 14.55 37.71 28.49
N LYS A 125 13.56 37.53 29.38
CA LYS A 125 13.77 36.95 30.71
C LYS A 125 14.27 35.51 30.65
N LEU A 126 13.84 34.72 29.66
CA LEU A 126 14.23 33.31 29.51
C LEU A 126 15.64 33.12 28.93
N ASP A 127 15.98 33.87 27.88
CA ASP A 127 17.20 33.64 27.09
C ASP A 127 18.21 34.81 27.07
N GLY A 128 17.91 35.91 27.77
CA GLY A 128 18.78 37.09 27.83
C GLY A 128 19.00 37.77 26.47
N GLY A 129 18.13 37.52 25.49
CA GLY A 129 18.25 38.03 24.13
C GLY A 129 19.03 37.11 23.18
N LEU A 130 19.58 35.98 23.67
CA LEU A 130 20.34 35.06 22.84
C LEU A 130 19.45 33.91 22.33
N ARG A 131 19.07 34.00 21.06
CA ARG A 131 18.16 33.04 20.41
C ARG A 131 18.85 31.70 20.14
N GLN A 132 18.54 30.69 20.96
CA GLN A 132 19.19 29.37 20.93
C GLN A 132 18.19 28.25 20.69
N VAL A 133 18.63 27.22 19.96
CA VAL A 133 17.84 26.01 19.66
C VAL A 133 18.07 24.92 20.69
N SER A 134 19.26 24.88 21.30
CA SER A 134 19.67 23.86 22.26
C SER A 134 20.35 24.48 23.47
N GLY A 135 20.45 23.71 24.56
CA GLY A 135 20.99 24.17 25.85
C GLY A 135 19.90 24.59 26.85
N SER A 136 20.34 24.98 28.05
CA SER A 136 19.44 25.27 29.19
C SER A 136 18.57 26.52 29.03
N GLN A 137 18.93 27.41 28.10
CA GLN A 137 18.19 28.64 27.77
C GLN A 137 17.56 28.58 26.38
N ALA A 138 17.42 27.39 25.80
CA ALA A 138 16.81 27.23 24.48
C ALA A 138 15.33 27.64 24.48
N THR A 139 14.98 28.55 23.58
CA THR A 139 13.60 29.08 23.44
C THR A 139 12.96 28.71 22.10
N ALA A 140 13.71 28.11 21.15
CA ALA A 140 13.16 27.71 19.85
C ALA A 140 12.01 26.69 19.98
N GLY A 141 12.11 25.79 20.97
CA GLY A 141 11.08 24.78 21.28
C GLY A 141 9.73 25.34 21.72
N LEU A 142 9.66 26.65 22.03
CA LEU A 142 8.40 27.32 22.37
C LEU A 142 7.54 27.61 21.11
N PHE A 143 8.15 27.63 19.93
CA PHE A 143 7.48 27.95 18.66
C PHE A 143 7.32 26.73 17.74
N THR A 144 8.33 25.86 17.69
CA THR A 144 8.40 24.65 16.86
C THR A 144 8.78 23.45 17.72
N THR A 145 8.64 22.22 17.22
CA THR A 145 8.92 21.02 18.00
C THR A 145 10.34 20.52 17.81
N PHE A 146 10.88 19.90 18.85
CA PHE A 146 12.13 19.14 18.81
C PHE A 146 11.93 17.85 19.60
N PRO A 147 12.63 16.76 19.24
CA PRO A 147 12.49 15.50 19.95
C PRO A 147 13.19 15.57 21.30
N SER A 148 12.61 14.93 22.30
CA SER A 148 13.23 14.70 23.60
C SER A 148 14.54 13.92 23.46
N ASP A 149 15.45 14.11 24.42
CA ASP A 149 16.84 13.66 24.30
C ASP A 149 17.02 12.15 24.07
N HIS A 150 16.08 11.34 24.57
CA HIS A 150 16.09 9.88 24.48
C HIS A 150 15.48 9.33 23.18
N MET A 151 14.84 10.19 22.38
CA MET A 151 14.13 9.76 21.17
C MET A 151 15.10 9.55 20.00
N SER A 152 14.99 8.39 19.35
CA SER A 152 15.66 8.13 18.08
C SER A 152 14.88 8.72 16.90
N THR A 153 15.54 8.91 15.75
CA THR A 153 14.89 9.36 14.51
C THR A 153 13.68 8.48 14.14
N TRP A 154 13.82 7.15 14.29
CA TRP A 154 12.72 6.21 14.05
C TRP A 154 11.60 6.34 15.07
N GLY A 155 11.94 6.40 16.36
CA GLY A 155 10.95 6.57 17.43
C GLY A 155 10.16 7.87 17.26
N SER A 156 10.84 8.96 16.89
CA SER A 156 10.20 10.25 16.59
C SER A 156 9.27 10.20 15.39
N LEU A 157 9.64 9.46 14.33
CA LEU A 157 8.77 9.30 13.16
C LEU A 157 7.50 8.53 13.55
N LEU A 158 7.67 7.41 14.27
CA LEU A 158 6.56 6.58 14.72
C LEU A 158 5.61 7.35 15.66
N ASP A 159 6.17 8.13 16.58
CA ASP A 159 5.43 9.03 17.48
C ASP A 159 4.51 9.99 16.71
N GLN A 160 5.04 10.67 15.69
CA GLN A 160 4.27 11.60 14.86
C GLN A 160 3.22 10.90 13.98
N ILE A 161 3.50 9.69 13.50
CA ILE A 161 2.53 8.88 12.76
C ILE A 161 1.35 8.51 13.67
N ILE A 162 1.63 7.98 14.86
CA ILE A 162 0.58 7.51 15.79
C ILE A 162 -0.28 8.69 16.27
N GLY A 163 0.35 9.77 16.75
CA GLY A 163 -0.39 10.95 17.24
C GLY A 163 -1.30 11.55 16.17
N THR A 164 -0.83 11.60 14.91
CA THR A 164 -1.64 12.13 13.81
C THR A 164 -2.72 11.15 13.34
N ALA A 165 -2.47 9.83 13.41
CA ALA A 165 -3.50 8.83 13.12
C ALA A 165 -4.66 8.91 14.11
N MET A 166 -4.37 9.11 15.40
CA MET A 166 -5.39 9.35 16.42
C MET A 166 -6.19 10.63 16.13
N LEU A 167 -5.50 11.74 15.85
CA LEU A 167 -6.15 13.01 15.48
C LEU A 167 -7.08 12.82 14.27
N SER A 168 -6.57 12.28 13.16
CA SER A 168 -7.30 12.20 11.91
C SER A 168 -8.47 11.23 11.96
N GLY A 169 -8.30 10.06 12.61
CA GLY A 169 -9.37 9.08 12.79
C GLY A 169 -10.53 9.64 13.62
N LEU A 170 -10.23 10.35 14.72
CA LEU A 170 -11.26 10.98 15.56
C LEU A 170 -11.88 12.22 14.90
N VAL A 171 -11.12 12.96 14.09
CA VAL A 171 -11.70 14.02 13.23
C VAL A 171 -12.71 13.42 12.25
N CYS A 172 -12.39 12.28 11.63
CA CYS A 172 -13.36 11.58 10.77
C CYS A 172 -14.62 11.18 11.54
N LEU A 173 -14.48 10.69 12.78
CA LEU A 173 -15.61 10.39 13.66
C LEU A 173 -16.50 11.60 13.92
N ILE A 174 -15.93 12.73 14.35
CA ILE A 174 -16.74 13.89 14.75
C ILE A 174 -17.35 14.64 13.57
N THR A 175 -16.79 14.46 12.36
CA THR A 175 -17.30 15.07 11.13
C THR A 175 -18.23 14.16 10.34
N ASP A 176 -18.36 12.89 10.73
CA ASP A 176 -19.29 11.97 10.10
C ASP A 176 -20.74 12.31 10.45
N LYS A 177 -21.48 12.76 9.43
CA LYS A 177 -22.87 13.19 9.56
C LYS A 177 -23.81 12.08 10.07
N ARG A 178 -23.43 10.80 9.91
CA ARG A 178 -24.23 9.64 10.37
C ARG A 178 -24.33 9.57 11.88
N HIS A 179 -23.33 10.06 12.61
CA HIS A 179 -23.38 10.16 14.06
C HIS A 179 -24.31 11.28 14.56
N LYS A 180 -24.79 12.17 13.67
CA LYS A 180 -25.71 13.27 14.00
C LYS A 180 -25.22 14.16 15.15
N ILE A 181 -23.90 14.33 15.28
CA ILE A 181 -23.30 15.24 16.25
C ILE A 181 -23.77 16.66 15.90
N PRO A 182 -24.32 17.44 16.85
CA PRO A 182 -24.73 18.81 16.59
C PRO A 182 -23.54 19.63 16.07
N ALA A 183 -23.75 20.41 15.00
CA ALA A 183 -22.66 21.14 14.34
C ALA A 183 -21.88 22.07 15.30
N GLY A 184 -22.56 22.67 16.27
CA GLY A 184 -21.93 23.50 17.30
C GLY A 184 -21.03 22.73 18.29
N LEU A 185 -21.15 21.40 18.38
CA LEU A 185 -20.33 20.57 19.26
C LEU A 185 -19.06 20.04 18.58
N VAL A 186 -18.97 20.10 17.25
CA VAL A 186 -17.80 19.63 16.50
C VAL A 186 -16.52 20.39 16.88
N PRO A 187 -16.49 21.74 16.96
CA PRO A 187 -15.26 22.46 17.31
C PRO A 187 -14.77 22.18 18.74
N PRO A 188 -15.63 22.13 19.79
CA PRO A 188 -15.21 21.69 21.12
C PRO A 188 -14.62 20.28 21.15
N LEU A 189 -15.20 19.33 20.42
CA LEU A 189 -14.66 17.97 20.33
C LEU A 189 -13.31 17.94 19.59
N ALA A 190 -13.16 18.72 18.52
CA ALA A 190 -11.88 18.89 17.83
C ALA A 190 -10.79 19.42 18.76
N GLY A 191 -11.11 20.42 19.59
CA GLY A 191 -10.24 20.93 20.64
C GLY A 191 -9.88 19.88 21.69
N GLY A 192 -10.86 19.11 22.16
CA GLY A 192 -10.65 18.00 23.10
C GLY A 192 -9.72 16.92 22.55
N ILE A 193 -9.86 16.56 21.27
CA ILE A 193 -8.96 15.61 20.59
C ILE A 193 -7.52 16.17 20.56
N MET A 194 -7.34 17.44 20.22
CA MET A 194 -6.02 18.08 20.22
C MET A 194 -5.37 18.03 21.60
N SER A 195 -6.10 18.39 22.67
CA SER A 195 -5.60 18.30 24.04
C SER A 195 -5.27 16.87 24.45
N MET A 196 -6.10 15.90 24.08
CA MET A 196 -5.85 14.48 24.34
C MET A 196 -4.56 14.01 23.68
N VAL A 197 -4.33 14.33 22.40
CA VAL A 197 -3.08 13.96 21.70
C VAL A 197 -1.88 14.64 22.33
N ALA A 198 -1.99 15.93 22.68
CA ALA A 198 -0.92 16.66 23.36
C ALA A 198 -0.57 16.04 24.73
N MET A 199 -1.56 15.64 25.52
CA MET A 199 -1.35 15.01 26.83
C MET A 199 -0.80 13.58 26.76
N THR A 200 -0.92 12.90 25.61
CA THR A 200 -0.47 11.51 25.44
C THR A 200 0.85 11.39 24.68
N TYR A 201 1.12 12.29 23.73
CA TYR A 201 2.32 12.26 22.87
C TYR A 201 3.16 13.55 22.93
N GLY A 202 2.83 14.49 23.81
CA GLY A 202 3.52 15.77 23.86
C GLY A 202 4.93 15.73 24.45
N ALA A 203 5.21 14.81 25.37
CA ALA A 203 6.52 14.70 26.01
C ALA A 203 7.62 14.14 25.08
N ASN A 204 7.26 13.41 24.02
CA ASN A 204 8.22 12.76 23.14
C ASN A 204 8.73 13.70 22.05
N GLY A 205 7.85 14.07 21.12
CA GLY A 205 8.16 14.91 19.95
C GLY A 205 7.38 16.22 19.90
N GLY A 206 6.76 16.64 21.01
CA GLY A 206 6.00 17.89 21.08
C GLY A 206 4.70 17.88 20.29
N PHE A 207 4.11 16.70 20.04
CA PHE A 207 2.82 16.52 19.36
C PHE A 207 2.66 17.39 18.09
N ALA A 208 3.68 17.45 17.22
CA ALA A 208 3.64 18.37 16.08
C ALA A 208 2.39 18.16 15.21
N ILE A 209 2.11 16.92 14.80
CA ILE A 209 0.87 16.40 14.14
C ILE A 209 0.26 17.21 12.99
N ASN A 210 0.95 18.27 12.57
CA ASN A 210 0.52 19.27 11.63
C ASN A 210 1.77 19.90 10.98
N PRO A 211 2.03 19.62 9.69
CA PRO A 211 3.20 20.14 9.00
C PRO A 211 3.31 21.67 8.99
N ALA A 212 2.19 22.40 8.88
CA ALA A 212 2.21 23.86 8.87
C ALA A 212 2.55 24.44 10.26
N ARG A 213 2.02 23.82 11.33
CA ARG A 213 2.27 24.19 12.73
C ARG A 213 3.71 24.02 13.17
N ASP A 214 4.49 23.24 12.44
CA ASP A 214 5.90 23.07 12.71
C ASP A 214 6.77 23.85 11.72
N PHE A 215 6.55 23.67 10.42
CA PHE A 215 7.39 24.28 9.39
C PHE A 215 7.28 25.82 9.34
N GLY A 216 6.06 26.38 9.51
CA GLY A 216 5.86 27.83 9.53
C GLY A 216 6.64 28.52 10.65
N PRO A 217 6.51 28.07 11.92
CA PRO A 217 7.31 28.60 13.01
C PRO A 217 8.82 28.38 12.86
N ARG A 218 9.30 27.28 12.24
CA ARG A 218 10.75 27.13 11.93
C ARG A 218 11.27 28.22 11.01
N LEU A 219 10.51 28.55 9.96
CA LEU A 219 10.85 29.64 9.05
C LEU A 219 10.89 30.98 9.81
N PHE A 220 9.95 31.20 10.73
CA PHE A 220 9.97 32.38 11.59
C PHE A 220 11.20 32.40 12.50
N CYS A 221 11.52 31.30 13.19
CA CYS A 221 12.69 31.22 14.06
C CYS A 221 13.99 31.48 13.29
N LEU A 222 14.10 31.02 12.04
CA LEU A 222 15.24 31.35 11.17
C LEU A 222 15.37 32.86 10.98
N CYS A 223 14.27 33.56 10.70
CA CYS A 223 14.23 35.03 10.56
C CYS A 223 14.47 35.77 11.89
N ALA A 224 14.02 35.21 13.01
CA ALA A 224 14.12 35.81 14.34
C ALA A 224 15.51 35.65 14.99
N GLY A 225 16.47 35.04 14.29
CA GLY A 225 17.86 34.96 14.73
C GLY A 225 18.27 33.65 15.40
N TYR A 226 17.43 32.61 15.40
CA TYR A 226 17.82 31.28 15.88
C TYR A 226 18.77 30.53 14.94
N GLY A 227 18.96 31.04 13.72
CA GLY A 227 19.87 30.50 12.72
C GLY A 227 19.42 29.16 12.11
N TRP A 228 20.26 28.59 11.25
CA TRP A 228 19.97 27.35 10.52
C TRP A 228 19.90 26.10 11.40
N GLU A 229 20.29 26.20 12.68
CA GLU A 229 20.19 25.08 13.62
C GLU A 229 18.74 24.59 13.77
N VAL A 230 17.73 25.45 13.61
CA VAL A 230 16.31 25.08 13.66
C VAL A 230 15.91 24.00 12.65
N PHE A 231 16.69 23.84 11.57
CA PHE A 231 16.51 22.78 10.57
C PHE A 231 17.53 21.64 10.69
N ARG A 232 18.68 21.86 11.31
CA ARG A 232 19.78 20.87 11.40
C ARG A 232 19.77 20.07 12.70
N HIS A 233 19.14 20.59 13.74
CA HIS A 233 19.13 19.99 15.07
C HIS A 233 18.61 18.54 15.03
N ARG A 234 19.21 17.66 15.86
CA ARG A 234 18.85 16.24 16.03
C ARG A 234 18.68 15.47 14.71
N ASN A 235 19.74 15.44 13.89
CA ASN A 235 19.75 14.75 12.59
C ASN A 235 18.67 15.25 11.63
N TYR A 236 18.59 16.57 11.46
CA TYR A 236 17.62 17.21 10.57
C TYR A 236 16.17 16.88 10.91
N TYR A 237 15.79 16.98 12.18
CA TYR A 237 14.46 16.58 12.66
C TYR A 237 13.27 17.21 11.89
N PHE A 238 13.44 18.38 11.27
CA PHE A 238 12.38 19.15 10.62
C PHE A 238 11.53 18.38 9.60
N TRP A 239 12.06 17.33 8.94
CA TRP A 239 11.29 16.55 7.99
C TRP A 239 10.29 15.60 8.66
N ILE A 240 10.53 15.22 9.93
CA ILE A 240 9.68 14.28 10.67
C ILE A 240 8.28 14.87 10.94
N PRO A 241 8.13 16.10 11.48
CA PRO A 241 6.84 16.78 11.61
C PRO A 241 6.12 17.06 10.28
N ILE A 242 6.75 16.80 9.13
CA ILE A 242 6.12 16.89 7.81
C ILE A 242 5.64 15.51 7.37
N VAL A 243 6.57 14.55 7.28
CA VAL A 243 6.31 13.21 6.74
C VAL A 243 5.47 12.36 7.69
N GLY A 244 5.78 12.38 8.99
CA GLY A 244 5.07 11.60 10.00
C GLY A 244 3.57 11.92 10.03
N PRO A 245 3.18 13.19 10.14
CA PRO A 245 1.77 13.56 10.11
C PRO A 245 1.05 13.24 8.80
N LEU A 246 1.70 13.40 7.65
CA LEU A 246 1.12 13.02 6.35
C LEU A 246 0.75 11.53 6.31
N ILE A 247 1.67 10.66 6.74
CA ILE A 247 1.43 9.21 6.82
C ILE A 247 0.36 8.90 7.86
N GLY A 248 0.48 9.47 9.06
CA GLY A 248 -0.45 9.23 10.16
C GLY A 248 -1.88 9.62 9.83
N ALA A 249 -2.10 10.78 9.21
CA ALA A 249 -3.44 11.22 8.85
C ALA A 249 -4.14 10.26 7.87
N ILE A 250 -3.41 9.73 6.89
CA ILE A 250 -3.93 8.75 5.93
C ILE A 250 -4.33 7.47 6.67
N ILE A 251 -3.44 6.93 7.51
CA ILE A 251 -3.69 5.71 8.28
C ILE A 251 -4.92 5.89 9.18
N GLY A 252 -4.98 6.98 9.95
CA GLY A 252 -6.08 7.25 10.88
C GLY A 252 -7.44 7.37 10.17
N ALA A 253 -7.49 8.10 9.06
CA ALA A 253 -8.69 8.25 8.26
C ALA A 253 -9.18 6.90 7.70
N TRP A 254 -8.28 6.07 7.16
CA TRP A 254 -8.63 4.75 6.63
C TRP A 254 -9.03 3.76 7.71
N ILE A 255 -8.40 3.78 8.88
CA ILE A 255 -8.84 2.97 10.02
C ILE A 255 -10.29 3.32 10.38
N TYR A 256 -10.63 4.61 10.51
CA TYR A 256 -12.01 5.00 10.77
C TYR A 256 -12.94 4.52 9.66
N LYS A 257 -12.59 4.74 8.38
CA LYS A 257 -13.45 4.36 7.25
C LYS A 257 -13.67 2.86 7.13
N LEU A 258 -12.61 2.05 7.20
CA LEU A 258 -12.71 0.61 7.04
C LEU A 258 -13.45 -0.06 8.20
N PHE A 259 -13.15 0.33 9.44
CA PHE A 259 -13.67 -0.36 10.61
C PHE A 259 -15.00 0.20 11.09
N ILE A 260 -15.21 1.52 11.02
CA ILE A 260 -16.45 2.16 11.48
C ILE A 260 -17.30 2.61 10.29
N GLY A 261 -16.66 3.27 9.32
CA GLY A 261 -17.36 3.88 8.20
C GLY A 261 -18.12 2.88 7.32
N LEU A 262 -17.52 1.73 7.00
CA LEU A 262 -18.16 0.66 6.21
C LEU A 262 -19.24 -0.10 6.99
N HIS A 263 -19.18 -0.07 8.32
CA HIS A 263 -20.06 -0.86 9.20
C HIS A 263 -21.15 0.00 9.87
N GLY A 264 -21.14 1.33 9.68
CA GLY A 264 -21.94 2.30 10.43
C GLY A 264 -23.22 2.81 9.73
N LEU A 265 -24.36 2.54 10.39
CA LEU A 265 -25.72 3.11 10.26
C LEU A 265 -26.15 3.64 8.87
N ASN A 266 -26.74 2.75 8.08
CA ASN A 266 -27.62 3.03 6.94
C ASN A 266 -26.99 3.71 5.71
N GLU A 267 -25.76 3.37 5.35
CA GLU A 267 -25.33 3.63 3.97
C GLU A 267 -26.10 2.67 3.05
N LYS A 268 -27.04 3.20 2.26
CA LYS A 268 -27.55 2.48 1.09
C LYS A 268 -26.40 2.47 0.09
N LEU A 269 -25.56 1.45 0.18
CA LEU A 269 -24.62 1.13 -0.88
C LEU A 269 -25.46 0.95 -2.16
N GLU A 270 -25.19 1.74 -3.20
CA GLU A 270 -25.66 1.43 -4.55
C GLU A 270 -24.85 0.23 -5.03
N ILE A 271 -25.26 -0.92 -4.54
CA ILE A 271 -24.68 -2.19 -4.90
C ILE A 271 -25.26 -2.55 -6.25
N ASP A 272 -24.40 -2.62 -7.27
CA ASP A 272 -24.70 -3.18 -8.59
C ASP A 272 -25.55 -4.46 -8.40
N PRO A 273 -26.69 -4.66 -9.08
CA PRO A 273 -27.63 -5.76 -8.84
C PRO A 273 -27.00 -7.16 -8.64
N VAL A 274 -25.85 -7.42 -9.26
CA VAL A 274 -25.06 -8.65 -9.04
C VAL A 274 -24.52 -8.75 -7.62
N ASN A 275 -23.91 -7.69 -7.10
CA ASN A 275 -23.41 -7.66 -5.72
C ASN A 275 -24.56 -7.59 -4.71
N LYS A 276 -25.74 -7.07 -5.08
CA LYS A 276 -26.91 -7.02 -4.20
C LYS A 276 -27.45 -8.42 -3.91
N MET A 277 -27.42 -9.31 -4.91
CA MET A 277 -27.73 -10.73 -4.74
C MET A 277 -26.78 -11.41 -3.73
N PHE A 278 -25.48 -11.12 -3.79
CA PHE A 278 -24.52 -11.61 -2.80
C PHE A 278 -24.73 -10.99 -1.42
N HIS A 279 -25.00 -9.69 -1.34
CA HIS A 279 -25.16 -8.95 -0.08
C HIS A 279 -26.44 -9.34 0.68
N ASP A 280 -27.49 -9.75 -0.04
CA ASP A 280 -28.75 -10.24 0.54
C ASP A 280 -28.64 -11.71 1.01
N VAL A 281 -27.78 -12.52 0.39
CA VAL A 281 -27.46 -13.90 0.84
C VAL A 281 -26.75 -13.92 2.21
N PHE A 282 -25.95 -12.90 2.52
CA PHE A 282 -25.20 -12.84 3.80
C PHE A 282 -25.93 -12.09 4.92
N ARG A 283 -27.10 -11.48 4.66
CA ARG A 283 -27.81 -10.66 5.65
C ARG A 283 -28.98 -11.37 6.35
N SER A 284 -29.29 -12.63 6.02
CA SER A 284 -30.42 -13.36 6.63
C SER A 284 -30.13 -13.95 8.02
N SER A 285 -28.96 -13.75 8.62
CA SER A 285 -28.78 -14.06 10.05
C SER A 285 -29.22 -12.86 10.89
N ASP A 286 -30.50 -12.85 11.26
CA ASP A 286 -31.03 -11.97 12.29
C ASP A 286 -30.15 -12.04 13.55
N GLY A 287 -29.89 -10.87 14.12
CA GLY A 287 -28.88 -10.67 15.15
C GLY A 287 -29.04 -11.56 16.38
N VAL A 288 -27.95 -12.24 16.73
CA VAL A 288 -27.71 -12.76 18.08
C VAL A 288 -26.57 -11.94 18.68
N LEU A 289 -26.94 -10.98 19.52
CA LEU A 289 -26.05 -10.36 20.50
C LEU A 289 -25.53 -11.47 21.43
N ILE A 290 -24.25 -11.87 21.28
CA ILE A 290 -23.58 -12.72 22.27
C ILE A 290 -23.23 -11.84 23.47
N GLY A 291 -24.09 -11.88 24.48
CA GLY A 291 -23.75 -11.44 25.84
C GLY A 291 -22.68 -12.37 26.42
N TYR A 292 -21.62 -11.76 26.97
CA TYR A 292 -20.68 -12.44 27.85
C TYR A 292 -21.41 -12.75 29.17
N ASP A 293 -21.74 -14.02 29.41
CA ASP A 293 -22.14 -14.50 30.73
C ASP A 293 -21.02 -15.36 31.32
N ASN A 294 -20.37 -14.81 32.34
CA ASN A 294 -19.33 -15.48 33.13
C ASN A 294 -20.00 -16.15 34.33
N THR A 295 -20.55 -17.35 34.15
CA THR A 295 -20.88 -18.23 35.29
C THR A 295 -20.81 -19.72 34.90
N LEU A 296 -19.94 -20.46 35.60
CA LEU A 296 -20.09 -21.86 36.08
C LEU A 296 -18.75 -22.65 36.13
N SER A 297 -18.14 -22.54 37.31
CA SER A 297 -17.72 -23.65 38.19
C SER A 297 -17.05 -24.93 37.64
N ARG A 298 -15.82 -25.14 38.11
CA ARG A 298 -15.22 -26.40 38.63
C ARG A 298 -16.12 -27.66 38.59
N THR A 299 -15.61 -28.74 38.00
CA THR A 299 -15.60 -30.09 38.61
C THR A 299 -14.39 -30.91 38.14
N ASN A 300 -14.03 -31.87 38.98
CA ASN A 300 -12.72 -32.52 39.10
C ASN A 300 -12.45 -33.68 38.11
N GLY A 301 -11.17 -33.84 37.77
CA GLY A 301 -10.40 -35.09 37.84
C GLY A 301 -10.88 -36.33 37.09
N ALA A 302 -10.21 -36.66 35.98
CA ALA A 302 -9.99 -38.04 35.53
C ALA A 302 -8.76 -38.17 34.61
N GLN A 303 -7.80 -38.98 35.07
CA GLN A 303 -6.75 -39.73 34.37
C GLN A 303 -6.37 -39.35 32.93
N THR A 304 -5.13 -38.86 32.77
CA THR A 304 -4.43 -38.73 31.48
C THR A 304 -3.96 -40.10 30.98
N LYS A 305 -4.65 -40.66 29.97
CA LYS A 305 -4.06 -41.66 29.07
C LYS A 305 -3.20 -40.92 28.04
N HIS A 306 -1.91 -41.25 27.99
CA HIS A 306 -1.03 -40.85 26.89
C HIS A 306 -1.59 -41.43 25.59
N TYR A 307 -2.18 -40.56 24.77
CA TYR A 307 -2.35 -40.80 23.34
C TYR A 307 -1.18 -40.11 22.63
N GLU A 308 -0.28 -40.92 22.08
CA GLU A 308 0.72 -40.47 21.13
C GLU A 308 0.00 -40.01 19.85
N PRO A 309 0.06 -38.73 19.44
CA PRO A 309 -0.63 -38.31 18.23
C PRO A 309 0.18 -38.73 17.01
N SER A 310 -0.48 -39.41 16.09
CA SER A 310 -0.07 -39.71 14.69
C SER A 310 0.18 -38.46 13.82
N TYR A 311 0.45 -37.31 14.44
CA TYR A 311 0.77 -36.02 13.80
C TYR A 311 2.24 -35.90 13.36
N GLN A 312 3.09 -36.87 13.71
CA GLN A 312 4.51 -36.87 13.35
C GLN A 312 4.80 -37.40 11.94
N ILE A 313 3.88 -38.15 11.32
CA ILE A 313 4.13 -38.81 10.02
C ILE A 313 4.14 -37.80 8.87
N TRP A 314 3.38 -36.70 8.96
CA TRP A 314 3.37 -35.62 7.94
C TRP A 314 4.48 -34.59 8.14
N LYS A 315 5.10 -34.50 9.33
CA LYS A 315 6.13 -33.50 9.64
C LYS A 315 7.51 -33.84 9.07
N MET A 316 7.75 -35.09 8.67
CA MET A 316 9.13 -35.54 8.42
C MET A 316 9.49 -35.78 6.95
N GLY A 317 8.54 -35.81 6.00
CA GLY A 317 8.87 -36.13 4.60
C GLY A 317 9.09 -34.92 3.70
N PHE A 318 8.03 -34.17 3.40
CA PHE A 318 8.03 -33.19 2.32
C PHE A 318 8.96 -31.98 2.53
N LEU A 319 9.28 -31.61 3.78
CA LEU A 319 10.13 -30.46 4.11
C LEU A 319 11.63 -30.80 4.20
N GLU A 320 11.99 -32.08 4.05
CA GLU A 320 13.38 -32.49 4.09
C GLU A 320 14.18 -31.81 2.96
N ALA A 321 15.36 -31.28 3.30
CA ALA A 321 16.27 -30.64 2.36
C ALA A 321 16.49 -31.47 1.08
N LYS A 322 16.50 -32.80 1.20
CA LYS A 322 16.66 -33.73 0.08
C LYS A 322 15.66 -33.53 -1.07
N TYR A 323 14.46 -33.01 -0.81
CA TYR A 323 13.46 -32.78 -1.87
C TYR A 323 13.69 -31.46 -2.63
N TRP A 324 14.35 -30.49 -1.99
CA TRP A 324 14.43 -29.12 -2.48
C TRP A 324 15.83 -28.71 -2.90
N LEU A 325 16.85 -29.33 -2.31
CA LEU A 325 18.27 -28.98 -2.48
C LEU A 325 19.06 -30.15 -3.08
N PRO A 326 20.20 -29.88 -3.76
CA PRO A 326 21.09 -30.92 -4.28
C PRO A 326 21.60 -31.87 -3.18
N ARG A 327 22.06 -33.06 -3.58
CA ARG A 327 22.63 -34.05 -2.66
C ARG A 327 23.80 -33.44 -1.88
N GLY A 328 23.75 -33.55 -0.54
CA GLY A 328 24.80 -33.05 0.34
C GLY A 328 24.63 -31.61 0.80
N THR A 329 23.54 -30.93 0.43
CA THR A 329 23.21 -29.57 0.89
C THR A 329 22.01 -29.61 1.86
N GLN A 330 22.14 -28.91 2.99
CA GLN A 330 21.08 -28.73 3.98
C GLN A 330 20.57 -27.28 4.01
N TRP A 331 19.43 -27.06 4.66
CA TRP A 331 18.88 -25.71 4.81
C TRP A 331 19.79 -24.82 5.66
N GLU A 332 20.49 -25.39 6.63
CA GLU A 332 21.46 -24.71 7.49
C GLU A 332 22.63 -24.12 6.70
N ASP A 333 23.03 -24.75 5.58
CA ASP A 333 24.11 -24.25 4.72
C ASP A 333 23.75 -22.93 4.04
N LEU A 334 22.45 -22.65 3.86
CA LEU A 334 21.92 -21.39 3.33
C LEU A 334 21.76 -20.31 4.42
N HIS A 335 21.75 -20.69 5.69
CA HIS A 335 21.47 -19.81 6.84
C HIS A 335 22.70 -19.50 7.69
N GLY A 336 23.71 -20.37 7.69
CA GLY A 336 24.95 -20.23 8.47
C GLY A 336 26.06 -19.43 7.80
N GLN A 337 25.92 -19.08 6.51
CA GLN A 337 26.90 -18.28 5.79
C GLN A 337 26.54 -16.79 5.91
N HIS A 338 27.13 -16.11 6.91
CA HIS A 338 27.14 -14.65 6.91
C HIS A 338 27.99 -14.18 5.73
N GLY A 339 27.34 -13.57 4.73
CA GLY A 339 28.05 -12.89 3.66
C GLY A 339 28.99 -11.82 4.22
N THR A 340 29.93 -11.39 3.38
CA THR A 340 30.67 -10.14 3.64
C THR A 340 29.67 -8.99 3.83
N SER A 341 30.06 -7.86 4.40
CA SER A 341 29.15 -6.72 4.64
C SER A 341 28.41 -6.20 3.39
N SER A 342 28.83 -6.63 2.19
CA SER A 342 28.24 -6.32 0.88
C SER A 342 27.35 -7.42 0.27
N GLU A 343 27.26 -8.61 0.85
CA GLU A 343 26.56 -9.77 0.28
C GLU A 343 25.54 -10.37 1.25
N VAL A 344 24.46 -10.90 0.69
CA VAL A 344 23.32 -11.45 1.45
C VAL A 344 22.94 -12.80 0.87
N PHE A 345 22.70 -13.78 1.73
CA PHE A 345 22.03 -15.03 1.34
C PHE A 345 20.51 -14.86 1.40
N PRO A 346 19.76 -15.23 0.36
CA PRO A 346 18.31 -15.07 0.37
C PRO A 346 17.63 -15.81 1.53
N HIS A 347 16.92 -15.03 2.35
CA HIS A 347 16.09 -15.55 3.44
C HIS A 347 14.63 -15.12 3.21
N PRO A 348 13.63 -15.97 3.49
CA PRO A 348 12.22 -15.60 3.31
C PRO A 348 11.79 -14.36 4.10
N THR A 349 12.40 -14.09 5.26
CA THR A 349 12.10 -12.86 6.03
C THR A 349 12.46 -11.59 5.28
N HIS A 350 13.40 -11.63 4.32
CA HIS A 350 13.73 -10.48 3.49
C HIS A 350 12.54 -10.05 2.62
N LEU A 351 11.60 -10.95 2.31
CA LEU A 351 10.39 -10.62 1.56
C LEU A 351 9.48 -9.63 2.30
N ALA A 352 9.63 -9.46 3.62
CA ALA A 352 8.95 -8.40 4.36
C ALA A 352 9.33 -7.00 3.84
N TRP A 353 10.56 -6.83 3.33
CA TRP A 353 10.97 -5.57 2.69
C TRP A 353 10.20 -5.30 1.39
N ALA A 354 9.84 -6.33 0.62
CA ALA A 354 9.00 -6.15 -0.56
C ALA A 354 7.61 -5.63 -0.18
N LEU A 355 7.03 -6.07 0.95
CA LEU A 355 5.75 -5.53 1.46
C LEU A 355 5.87 -4.06 1.85
N VAL A 356 6.90 -3.70 2.61
CA VAL A 356 7.16 -2.30 2.99
C VAL A 356 7.32 -1.43 1.75
N LEU A 357 8.15 -1.86 0.79
CA LEU A 357 8.36 -1.16 -0.48
C LEU A 357 7.07 -1.05 -1.29
N GLY A 358 6.21 -2.07 -1.30
CA GLY A 358 4.93 -2.01 -2.00
C GLY A 358 3.97 -0.98 -1.43
N ILE A 359 3.90 -0.86 -0.09
CA ILE A 359 3.12 0.20 0.58
C ILE A 359 3.72 1.57 0.28
N THR A 360 5.06 1.70 0.37
CA THR A 360 5.76 2.95 0.06
C THR A 360 5.56 3.38 -1.39
N LEU A 361 5.69 2.46 -2.35
CA LEU A 361 5.46 2.72 -3.78
C LEU A 361 4.00 3.10 -4.06
N THR A 362 3.05 2.51 -3.35
CA THR A 362 1.63 2.90 -3.44
C THR A 362 1.43 4.33 -2.92
N GLY A 363 2.05 4.69 -1.78
CA GLY A 363 2.02 6.07 -1.27
C GLY A 363 2.67 7.07 -2.23
N LEU A 364 3.85 6.73 -2.77
CA LEU A 364 4.54 7.53 -3.79
C LEU A 364 3.70 7.68 -5.05
N ARG A 365 3.02 6.62 -5.49
CA ARG A 365 2.09 6.68 -6.60
C ARG A 365 1.01 7.71 -6.39
N VAL A 366 0.32 7.68 -5.24
CA VAL A 366 -0.73 8.66 -4.91
C VAL A 366 -0.18 10.09 -4.93
N ILE A 367 1.04 10.30 -4.45
CA ILE A 367 1.72 11.61 -4.52
C ILE A 367 1.97 12.00 -5.98
N PHE A 368 2.65 11.16 -6.76
CA PHE A 368 3.01 11.45 -8.15
C PHE A 368 1.79 11.63 -9.05
N ASP A 369 0.77 10.79 -8.91
CA ASP A 369 -0.49 10.91 -9.64
C ASP A 369 -1.12 12.29 -9.40
N ASN A 370 -1.21 12.72 -8.13
CA ASN A 370 -1.84 13.99 -7.78
C ASN A 370 -1.00 15.24 -8.13
N PHE A 371 0.33 15.20 -7.98
CA PHE A 371 1.17 16.38 -8.11
C PHE A 371 1.89 16.52 -9.45
N ILE A 372 2.15 15.42 -10.16
CA ILE A 372 2.97 15.41 -11.38
C ILE A 372 2.15 14.93 -12.56
N PHE A 373 1.60 13.73 -12.48
CA PHE A 373 1.04 13.06 -13.65
C PHE A 373 -0.33 13.56 -14.06
N VAL A 374 -1.25 13.87 -13.15
CA VAL A 374 -2.53 14.49 -13.52
C VAL A 374 -2.35 15.90 -14.12
N PRO A 375 -1.51 16.80 -13.56
CA PRO A 375 -1.19 18.07 -14.20
C PRO A 375 -0.55 17.89 -15.58
N LEU A 376 0.45 16.99 -15.69
CA LEU A 376 1.08 16.69 -16.97
C LEU A 376 0.08 16.12 -17.98
N ALA A 377 -0.85 15.28 -17.51
CA ALA A 377 -1.89 14.72 -18.33
C ALA A 377 -2.83 15.78 -18.90
N PHE A 378 -3.16 16.78 -18.10
CA PHE A 378 -3.92 17.94 -18.54
C PHE A 378 -3.19 18.73 -19.63
N PHE A 379 -1.88 18.97 -19.47
CA PHE A 379 -1.08 19.67 -20.49
C PHE A 379 -0.95 18.91 -21.81
N LEU A 380 -0.87 17.58 -21.75
CA LEU A 380 -0.72 16.75 -22.94
C LEU A 380 -2.03 16.60 -23.74
N GLN A 381 -3.19 16.75 -23.10
CA GLN A 381 -4.48 16.60 -23.78
C GLN A 381 -5.10 17.97 -24.13
N LYS A 382 -5.03 18.35 -25.41
CA LYS A 382 -5.47 19.66 -25.91
C LYS A 382 -6.96 19.80 -26.21
N THR A 383 -7.76 18.74 -26.03
CA THR A 383 -9.18 18.73 -26.43
C THR A 383 -10.07 19.47 -25.43
N ALA A 384 -10.86 20.42 -25.90
CA ALA A 384 -11.90 21.08 -25.12
C ALA A 384 -13.06 20.11 -24.86
N ALA A 385 -13.66 20.18 -23.68
CA ALA A 385 -14.87 19.42 -23.34
C ALA A 385 -15.99 20.44 -23.09
N GLU A 386 -17.10 20.30 -23.81
CA GLU A 386 -18.22 21.25 -23.76
C GLU A 386 -19.39 20.68 -22.95
N THR A 387 -19.51 19.34 -22.87
CA THR A 387 -20.58 18.67 -22.13
C THR A 387 -20.11 17.96 -20.85
N ARG A 388 -21.03 17.74 -19.90
CA ARG A 388 -20.76 17.03 -18.63
C ARG A 388 -20.34 15.57 -18.85
N VAL A 389 -20.84 14.92 -19.90
CA VAL A 389 -20.47 13.55 -20.27
C VAL A 389 -19.03 13.52 -20.80
N GLU A 390 -18.67 14.45 -21.70
CA GLU A 390 -17.30 14.61 -22.19
C GLU A 390 -16.31 14.92 -21.07
N LEU A 391 -16.69 15.74 -20.08
CA LEU A 391 -15.88 16.00 -18.89
C LEU A 391 -15.60 14.73 -18.08
N MET A 392 -16.61 13.88 -17.85
CA MET A 392 -16.43 12.61 -17.13
C MET A 392 -15.56 11.62 -17.91
N GLU A 393 -15.73 11.53 -19.24
CA GLU A 393 -14.86 10.68 -20.08
C GLU A 393 -13.41 11.19 -20.10
N ARG A 394 -13.24 12.51 -20.14
CA ARG A 394 -11.93 13.18 -20.09
C ARG A 394 -11.22 12.89 -18.77
N GLU A 395 -11.91 12.99 -17.63
CA GLU A 395 -11.35 12.62 -16.33
C GLU A 395 -10.95 11.14 -16.24
N LYS A 396 -11.73 10.22 -16.83
CA LYS A 396 -11.35 8.80 -16.91
C LYS A 396 -10.10 8.60 -17.76
N LYS A 397 -9.98 9.31 -18.89
CA LYS A 397 -8.77 9.29 -19.73
C LYS A 397 -7.55 9.84 -18.99
N PHE A 398 -7.70 10.93 -18.23
CA PHE A 398 -6.62 11.50 -17.42
C PHE A 398 -6.11 10.55 -16.35
N ARG A 399 -7.01 9.95 -15.57
CA ARG A 399 -6.64 8.95 -14.57
C ARG A 399 -5.88 7.78 -15.22
N ARG A 400 -6.42 7.22 -16.30
CA ARG A 400 -5.76 6.13 -17.04
C ARG A 400 -4.39 6.52 -17.59
N MET A 401 -4.22 7.76 -18.03
CA MET A 401 -2.92 8.23 -18.50
C MET A 401 -1.93 8.39 -17.34
N SER A 402 -2.38 8.90 -16.20
CA SER A 402 -1.60 8.98 -14.96
C SER A 402 -1.10 7.61 -14.51
N GLU A 403 -1.99 6.61 -14.50
CA GLU A 403 -1.66 5.22 -14.17
C GLU A 403 -0.56 4.67 -15.09
N CYS A 404 -0.58 5.01 -16.39
CA CYS A 404 0.45 4.60 -17.34
C CYS A 404 1.76 5.36 -17.14
N MET A 405 1.71 6.65 -16.77
CA MET A 405 2.90 7.45 -16.48
C MET A 405 3.65 6.92 -15.26
N PHE A 406 2.95 6.56 -14.19
CA PHE A 406 3.60 5.99 -13.00
C PHE A 406 4.30 4.68 -13.32
N ARG A 407 3.62 3.74 -14.02
CA ARG A 407 4.24 2.48 -14.42
C ARG A 407 5.41 2.68 -15.38
N CYS A 408 5.25 3.54 -16.39
CA CYS A 408 6.32 3.87 -17.33
C CYS A 408 7.56 4.44 -16.61
N MET A 409 7.36 5.35 -15.64
CA MET A 409 8.44 5.89 -14.83
C MET A 409 9.11 4.80 -14.00
N TYR A 410 8.33 3.96 -13.33
CA TYR A 410 8.87 2.86 -12.53
C TYR A 410 9.70 1.90 -13.40
N TYR A 411 9.13 1.40 -14.50
CA TYR A 411 9.83 0.46 -15.38
C TYR A 411 11.11 1.06 -15.96
N ALA A 412 11.12 2.35 -16.31
CA ALA A 412 12.32 3.03 -16.79
C ALA A 412 13.42 3.06 -15.71
N LEU A 413 13.08 3.42 -14.48
CA LEU A 413 14.03 3.45 -13.37
C LEU A 413 14.51 2.04 -12.99
N ALA A 414 13.59 1.07 -12.92
CA ALA A 414 13.88 -0.32 -12.62
C ALA A 414 14.77 -0.96 -13.69
N PHE A 415 14.50 -0.70 -14.97
CA PHE A 415 15.31 -1.20 -16.08
C PHE A 415 16.73 -0.62 -16.08
N LEU A 416 16.87 0.69 -15.86
CA LEU A 416 18.19 1.34 -15.74
C LEU A 416 18.97 0.80 -14.53
N TYR A 417 18.30 0.65 -13.38
CA TYR A 417 18.91 0.07 -12.20
C TYR A 417 19.32 -1.39 -12.43
N GLY A 418 18.46 -2.17 -13.10
CA GLY A 418 18.71 -3.55 -13.48
C GLY A 418 19.91 -3.71 -14.40
N ILE A 419 20.04 -2.88 -15.45
CA ILE A 419 21.24 -2.87 -16.33
C ILE A 419 22.50 -2.60 -15.50
N CYS A 420 22.49 -1.56 -14.66
CA CYS A 420 23.65 -1.18 -13.86
C CYS A 420 24.10 -2.28 -12.91
N VAL A 421 23.16 -3.01 -12.30
CA VAL A 421 23.46 -4.06 -11.32
C VAL A 421 23.81 -5.38 -11.99
N ILE A 422 23.04 -5.80 -13.00
CA ILE A 422 23.21 -7.09 -13.68
C ILE A 422 24.46 -7.10 -14.55
N SER A 423 24.81 -5.99 -15.21
CA SER A 423 26.04 -5.89 -16.03
C SER A 423 27.34 -6.11 -15.26
N GLN A 424 27.30 -6.01 -13.92
CA GLN A 424 28.42 -6.29 -13.03
C GLN A 424 28.52 -7.78 -12.64
N GLN A 425 27.54 -8.60 -13.03
CA GLN A 425 27.47 -10.01 -12.67
C GLN A 425 27.98 -10.89 -13.81
N GLU A 426 28.68 -11.98 -13.47
CA GLU A 426 29.24 -12.91 -14.45
C GLU A 426 28.16 -13.57 -15.32
N TYR A 427 27.00 -13.86 -14.70
CA TYR A 427 25.86 -14.49 -15.37
C TYR A 427 25.15 -13.59 -16.40
N ALA A 428 25.52 -12.31 -16.49
CA ALA A 428 25.06 -11.43 -17.56
C ALA A 428 25.70 -11.74 -18.92
N TYR A 429 26.88 -12.39 -18.91
CA TYR A 429 27.64 -12.74 -20.10
C TYR A 429 27.70 -14.26 -20.34
N ASP A 430 27.74 -15.06 -19.27
CA ASP A 430 27.64 -16.52 -19.33
C ASP A 430 26.49 -17.05 -18.47
N LEU A 431 25.38 -17.42 -19.10
CA LEU A 431 24.18 -17.91 -18.39
C LEU A 431 24.42 -19.20 -17.59
N LYS A 432 25.51 -19.95 -17.86
CA LYS A 432 25.88 -21.13 -17.08
C LYS A 432 26.15 -20.79 -15.61
N GLU A 433 26.61 -19.57 -15.34
CA GLU A 433 26.82 -19.06 -13.99
C GLU A 433 25.51 -18.87 -13.20
N CYS A 434 24.34 -18.91 -13.85
CA CYS A 434 23.06 -19.00 -13.13
C CYS A 434 22.90 -20.32 -12.37
N TRP A 435 23.62 -21.38 -12.76
CA TRP A 435 23.40 -22.74 -12.27
C TRP A 435 24.58 -23.31 -11.48
N ARG A 436 25.81 -22.93 -11.82
CA ARG A 436 27.02 -23.41 -11.14
C ARG A 436 26.95 -23.13 -9.64
N ASN A 437 27.15 -24.15 -8.81
CA ASN A 437 27.11 -24.05 -7.35
C ASN A 437 25.77 -23.59 -6.76
N TRP A 438 24.66 -23.64 -7.52
CA TRP A 438 23.34 -23.44 -6.94
C TRP A 438 23.07 -24.54 -5.90
N PRO A 439 22.50 -24.26 -4.72
CA PRO A 439 21.85 -23.02 -4.26
C PRO A 439 22.75 -22.07 -3.45
N LEU A 440 24.06 -22.28 -3.41
CA LEU A 440 25.01 -21.54 -2.56
C LEU A 440 25.51 -20.26 -3.24
N HIS A 441 24.59 -19.44 -3.74
CA HIS A 441 24.92 -18.16 -4.38
C HIS A 441 24.82 -17.01 -3.37
N PRO A 442 25.93 -16.32 -3.03
CA PRO A 442 25.81 -15.02 -2.38
C PRO A 442 25.16 -14.04 -3.35
N VAL A 443 24.22 -13.24 -2.85
CA VAL A 443 23.53 -12.19 -3.63
C VAL A 443 24.07 -10.83 -3.19
N PRO A 444 24.70 -10.05 -4.08
CA PRO A 444 25.13 -8.70 -3.76
C PRO A 444 23.96 -7.85 -3.26
N GLN A 445 24.19 -6.99 -2.26
CA GLN A 445 23.12 -6.20 -1.64
C GLN A 445 22.37 -5.32 -2.65
N THR A 446 23.06 -4.82 -3.68
CA THR A 446 22.45 -4.06 -4.79
C THR A 446 21.45 -4.89 -5.58
N LEU A 447 21.80 -6.15 -5.90
CA LEU A 447 20.92 -7.10 -6.58
C LEU A 447 19.75 -7.53 -5.69
N ALA A 448 19.98 -7.71 -4.38
CA ALA A 448 18.92 -7.96 -3.42
C ALA A 448 17.87 -6.83 -3.42
N TRP A 449 18.30 -5.56 -3.37
CA TRP A 449 17.38 -4.42 -3.45
C TRP A 449 16.67 -4.32 -4.80
N TYR A 450 17.34 -4.62 -5.92
CA TYR A 450 16.67 -4.72 -7.23
C TYR A 450 15.52 -5.73 -7.17
N TYR A 451 15.78 -6.93 -6.66
CA TYR A 451 14.77 -7.98 -6.56
C TYR A 451 13.62 -7.62 -5.60
N MET A 452 13.92 -6.98 -4.47
CA MET A 452 12.90 -6.53 -3.49
C MET A 452 12.03 -5.40 -4.04
N THR A 453 12.62 -4.46 -4.77
CA THR A 453 11.87 -3.36 -5.40
C THR A 453 10.94 -3.87 -6.51
N GLN A 454 11.33 -4.90 -7.25
CA GLN A 454 10.48 -5.60 -8.22
C GLN A 454 9.29 -6.26 -7.54
N GLY A 455 9.52 -7.08 -6.50
CA GLY A 455 8.45 -7.69 -5.72
C GLY A 455 7.51 -6.65 -5.09
N GLY A 456 8.07 -5.57 -4.55
CA GLY A 456 7.30 -4.46 -3.98
C GLY A 456 6.43 -3.75 -5.01
N PHE A 457 6.89 -3.59 -6.25
CA PHE A 457 6.08 -2.98 -7.29
C PHE A 457 4.88 -3.84 -7.66
N TYR A 458 5.02 -5.16 -7.80
CA TYR A 458 3.86 -6.04 -8.03
C TYR A 458 2.87 -6.01 -6.86
N ILE A 459 3.35 -5.90 -5.61
CA ILE A 459 2.48 -5.67 -4.45
C ILE A 459 1.74 -4.33 -4.58
N SER A 460 2.45 -3.26 -5.00
CA SER A 460 1.83 -1.95 -5.23
C SER A 460 0.78 -1.98 -6.34
N LEU A 461 0.99 -2.79 -7.39
CA LEU A 461 0.00 -2.99 -8.46
C LEU A 461 -1.24 -3.70 -7.94
N ILE A 462 -1.10 -4.73 -7.09
CA ILE A 462 -2.24 -5.42 -6.45
C ILE A 462 -3.03 -4.46 -5.56
N ILE A 463 -2.34 -3.70 -4.69
CA ILE A 463 -3.00 -2.73 -3.79
C ILE A 463 -3.73 -1.69 -4.62
N SER A 464 -3.06 -1.10 -5.59
CA SER A 464 -3.65 -0.05 -6.42
C SER A 464 -4.82 -0.58 -7.23
N MET A 465 -4.71 -1.77 -7.79
CA MET A 465 -5.76 -2.35 -8.61
C MET A 465 -7.01 -2.69 -7.80
N THR A 466 -6.84 -3.10 -6.55
CA THR A 466 -7.95 -3.44 -5.65
C THR A 466 -8.64 -2.19 -5.09
N TRP A 467 -7.89 -1.12 -4.81
CA TRP A 467 -8.39 0.00 -4.00
C TRP A 467 -8.37 1.38 -4.68
N LEU A 468 -7.51 1.59 -5.68
CA LEU A 468 -7.29 2.89 -6.31
C LEU A 468 -7.79 2.94 -7.76
N ASP A 469 -7.63 1.85 -8.51
CA ASP A 469 -7.90 1.81 -9.94
C ASP A 469 -9.35 1.41 -10.22
N ALA A 470 -9.94 2.04 -11.24
CA ALA A 470 -11.28 1.66 -11.68
C ALA A 470 -11.25 0.25 -12.31
N ALA A 471 -12.18 -0.62 -11.91
CA ALA A 471 -12.31 -1.97 -12.45
C ALA A 471 -12.44 -1.95 -13.98
N ARG A 472 -11.65 -2.79 -14.63
CA ARG A 472 -11.59 -2.96 -16.09
C ARG A 472 -12.17 -4.32 -16.48
N SER A 473 -12.50 -4.50 -17.75
CA SER A 473 -13.02 -5.78 -18.27
C SER A 473 -12.03 -6.95 -18.11
N ASP A 474 -10.74 -6.63 -18.04
CA ASP A 474 -9.61 -7.55 -17.85
C ASP A 474 -9.10 -7.56 -16.39
N HIS A 475 -9.89 -7.04 -15.44
CA HIS A 475 -9.46 -6.85 -14.06
C HIS A 475 -9.04 -8.18 -13.39
N TYR A 476 -9.87 -9.21 -13.43
CA TYR A 476 -9.52 -10.46 -12.76
C TYR A 476 -8.31 -11.17 -13.41
N GLN A 477 -8.16 -11.07 -14.73
CA GLN A 477 -7.01 -11.65 -15.44
C GLN A 477 -5.70 -10.95 -15.06
N MET A 478 -5.68 -9.61 -15.04
CA MET A 478 -4.50 -8.84 -14.65
C MET A 478 -4.17 -8.99 -13.16
N LEU A 479 -5.18 -9.09 -12.30
CA LEU A 479 -4.98 -9.35 -10.87
C LEU A 479 -4.37 -10.74 -10.63
N ALA A 480 -4.91 -11.78 -11.29
CA ALA A 480 -4.36 -13.14 -11.22
C ALA A 480 -2.91 -13.18 -11.72
N HIS A 481 -2.62 -12.51 -12.83
CA HIS A 481 -1.26 -12.38 -13.36
C HIS A 481 -0.28 -11.77 -12.34
N HIS A 482 -0.68 -10.70 -11.63
CA HIS A 482 0.18 -10.10 -10.60
C HIS A 482 0.42 -11.05 -9.42
N PHE A 483 -0.59 -11.81 -8.98
CA PHE A 483 -0.41 -12.82 -7.93
C PHE A 483 0.53 -13.94 -8.35
N ILE A 484 0.44 -14.40 -9.61
CA ILE A 484 1.34 -15.43 -10.17
C ILE A 484 2.76 -14.89 -10.23
N THR A 485 2.94 -13.67 -10.73
CA THR A 485 4.28 -13.05 -10.86
C THR A 485 4.91 -12.82 -9.49
N LEU A 486 4.14 -12.35 -8.51
CA LEU A 486 4.60 -12.22 -7.12
C LEU A 486 4.99 -13.58 -6.53
N SER A 487 4.19 -14.63 -6.78
CA SER A 487 4.50 -15.99 -6.34
C SER A 487 5.82 -16.47 -6.93
N LEU A 488 6.06 -16.28 -8.23
CA LEU A 488 7.31 -16.62 -8.91
C LEU A 488 8.52 -15.89 -8.30
N ILE A 489 8.38 -14.59 -8.01
CA ILE A 489 9.42 -13.80 -7.33
C ILE A 489 9.70 -14.36 -5.94
N THR A 490 8.66 -14.67 -5.15
CA THR A 490 8.79 -15.23 -3.80
C THR A 490 9.49 -16.59 -3.79
N ILE A 491 9.11 -17.50 -4.69
CA ILE A 491 9.72 -18.83 -4.78
C ILE A 491 11.16 -18.72 -5.25
N SER A 492 11.41 -17.92 -6.29
CA SER A 492 12.74 -17.70 -6.82
C SER A 492 13.69 -17.14 -5.76
N TRP A 493 13.24 -16.17 -4.95
CA TRP A 493 14.01 -15.67 -3.81
C TRP A 493 14.25 -16.76 -2.76
N SER A 494 13.19 -17.45 -2.34
CA SER A 494 13.25 -18.44 -1.26
C SER A 494 14.09 -19.66 -1.60
N MET A 495 14.30 -19.93 -2.89
CA MET A 495 15.10 -21.04 -3.41
C MET A 495 16.43 -20.57 -4.03
N ASN A 496 16.82 -19.32 -3.79
CA ASN A 496 18.05 -18.71 -4.32
C ASN A 496 18.23 -18.85 -5.86
N MET A 497 17.14 -18.72 -6.61
CA MET A 497 17.12 -18.67 -8.09
C MET A 497 17.22 -17.22 -8.61
N VAL A 498 17.79 -16.32 -7.80
CA VAL A 498 17.81 -14.86 -8.04
C VAL A 498 18.53 -14.51 -9.35
N ARG A 499 19.58 -15.24 -9.73
CA ARG A 499 20.38 -14.99 -10.94
C ARG A 499 19.55 -15.14 -12.22
N VAL A 500 18.85 -16.26 -12.41
CA VAL A 500 17.97 -16.44 -13.57
C VAL A 500 16.73 -15.55 -13.46
N GLY A 501 16.19 -15.37 -12.26
CA GLY A 501 15.04 -14.51 -12.01
C GLY A 501 15.29 -13.05 -12.42
N SER A 502 16.49 -12.51 -12.14
CA SER A 502 16.85 -11.14 -12.47
C SER A 502 16.98 -10.91 -13.98
N LEU A 503 17.50 -11.88 -14.74
CA LEU A 503 17.53 -11.85 -16.21
C LEU A 503 16.12 -11.88 -16.82
N VAL A 504 15.23 -12.70 -16.25
CA VAL A 504 13.84 -12.74 -16.65
C VAL A 504 13.21 -11.37 -16.40
N LEU A 505 13.28 -10.82 -15.18
CA LEU A 505 12.72 -9.50 -14.86
C LEU A 505 13.26 -8.39 -15.78
N LEU A 506 14.57 -8.31 -15.97
CA LEU A 506 15.20 -7.30 -16.82
C LEU A 506 14.72 -7.37 -18.27
N SER A 507 14.62 -8.57 -18.84
CA SER A 507 14.09 -8.76 -20.20
C SER A 507 12.63 -8.36 -20.31
N HIS A 508 11.87 -8.44 -19.21
CA HIS A 508 10.46 -8.08 -19.17
C HIS A 508 10.23 -6.58 -19.10
N ASP A 509 10.97 -5.87 -18.24
CA ASP A 509 10.80 -4.42 -18.06
C ASP A 509 11.04 -3.62 -19.34
N ALA A 510 11.97 -4.07 -20.20
CA ALA A 510 12.37 -3.36 -21.42
C ALA A 510 11.18 -2.99 -22.34
N VAL A 511 10.24 -3.92 -22.51
CA VAL A 511 9.08 -3.72 -23.39
C VAL A 511 7.93 -3.00 -22.69
N ASP A 512 7.80 -3.18 -21.38
CA ASP A 512 6.72 -2.60 -20.59
C ASP A 512 6.80 -1.06 -20.55
N ILE A 513 8.03 -0.50 -20.57
CA ILE A 513 8.27 0.93 -20.77
C ILE A 513 7.58 1.43 -22.05
N LEU A 514 7.81 0.73 -23.16
CA LEU A 514 7.29 1.13 -24.47
C LEU A 514 5.77 0.93 -24.57
N ILE A 515 5.24 -0.13 -23.95
CA ILE A 515 3.79 -0.40 -23.90
C ILE A 515 3.07 0.72 -23.15
N ASP A 516 3.54 1.12 -21.97
CA ASP A 516 2.90 2.18 -21.21
C ASP A 516 3.12 3.56 -21.86
N LEU A 517 4.27 3.79 -22.50
CA LEU A 517 4.50 4.98 -23.32
C LEU A 517 3.52 5.08 -24.51
N ALA A 518 3.26 3.96 -25.21
CA ALA A 518 2.26 3.92 -26.27
C ALA A 518 0.85 4.28 -25.74
N LYS A 519 0.46 3.75 -24.57
CA LYS A 519 -0.83 4.11 -23.94
C LYS A 519 -0.91 5.60 -23.61
N ILE A 520 0.19 6.22 -23.15
CA ILE A 520 0.25 7.66 -22.88
C ILE A 520 0.02 8.46 -24.17
N PHE A 521 0.72 8.15 -25.26
CA PHE A 521 0.54 8.86 -26.54
C PHE A 521 -0.85 8.67 -27.12
N ARG A 522 -1.45 7.48 -26.93
CA ARG A 522 -2.85 7.22 -27.29
C ARG A 522 -3.80 8.15 -26.52
N TYR A 523 -3.67 8.26 -25.21
CA TYR A 523 -4.55 9.15 -24.41
C TYR A 523 -4.31 10.63 -24.69
N ALA A 524 -3.09 11.01 -25.07
CA ALA A 524 -2.73 12.36 -25.50
C ALA A 524 -3.23 12.72 -26.91
N GLY A 525 -3.69 11.74 -27.71
CA GLY A 525 -4.15 11.95 -29.09
C GLY A 525 -3.01 12.22 -30.08
N ASN A 526 -1.78 11.78 -29.79
CA ASN A 526 -0.65 11.94 -30.71
C ASN A 526 -0.43 10.66 -31.53
N GLU A 527 -1.15 10.56 -32.65
CA GLU A 527 -1.15 9.37 -33.51
C GLU A 527 0.23 9.04 -34.10
N LYS A 528 1.02 10.06 -34.47
CA LYS A 528 2.38 9.84 -35.00
C LYS A 528 3.30 9.23 -33.95
N ALA A 529 3.32 9.79 -32.74
CA ALA A 529 4.14 9.27 -31.65
C ALA A 529 3.67 7.88 -31.19
N LEU A 530 2.37 7.63 -31.20
CA LEU A 530 1.78 6.32 -30.93
C LEU A 530 2.26 5.27 -31.95
N MET A 531 2.21 5.58 -33.24
CA MET A 531 2.65 4.68 -34.30
C MET A 531 4.15 4.34 -34.17
N TYR A 532 5.02 5.35 -33.99
CA TYR A 532 6.45 5.11 -33.82
C TYR A 532 6.74 4.25 -32.59
N THR A 533 6.10 4.55 -31.46
CA THR A 533 6.27 3.77 -30.22
C THR A 533 5.75 2.34 -30.38
N PHE A 534 4.63 2.15 -31.09
CA PHE A 534 4.07 0.83 -31.34
C PHE A 534 4.99 -0.05 -32.21
N ILE A 535 5.64 0.53 -33.23
CA ILE A 535 6.67 -0.17 -34.02
C ILE A 535 7.83 -0.59 -33.11
N CYS A 536 8.29 0.31 -32.23
CA CYS A 536 9.32 -0.02 -31.24
C CYS A 536 8.89 -1.15 -30.30
N VAL A 537 7.62 -1.16 -29.83
CA VAL A 537 7.06 -2.24 -29.02
C VAL A 537 7.19 -3.57 -29.76
N LEU A 538 6.78 -3.65 -31.03
CA LEU A 538 6.87 -4.89 -31.83
C LEU A 538 8.30 -5.42 -31.92
N VAL A 539 9.25 -4.53 -32.24
CA VAL A 539 10.67 -4.90 -32.40
C VAL A 539 11.24 -5.40 -31.07
N VAL A 540 11.09 -4.61 -30.01
CA VAL A 540 11.65 -4.96 -28.69
C VAL A 540 10.96 -6.20 -28.11
N TRP A 541 9.64 -6.34 -28.29
CA TRP A 541 8.90 -7.53 -27.87
C TRP A 541 9.45 -8.80 -28.51
N VAL A 542 9.61 -8.82 -29.83
CA VAL A 542 10.14 -10.01 -30.53
C VAL A 542 11.56 -10.32 -30.06
N LEU A 543 12.41 -9.30 -29.96
CA LEU A 543 13.80 -9.48 -29.53
C LEU A 543 13.90 -10.00 -28.09
N THR A 544 13.11 -9.50 -27.15
CA THR A 544 13.20 -9.93 -25.75
C THR A 544 12.45 -11.23 -25.48
N ARG A 545 11.30 -11.45 -26.12
CA ARG A 545 10.37 -12.58 -25.82
C ARG A 545 10.56 -13.81 -26.69
N LEU A 546 10.88 -13.63 -27.97
CA LEU A 546 10.94 -14.73 -28.95
C LEU A 546 12.35 -15.04 -29.41
N VAL A 547 13.29 -14.14 -29.12
CA VAL A 547 14.71 -14.32 -29.43
C VAL A 547 15.48 -14.55 -28.13
N TYR A 548 15.69 -13.51 -27.32
CA TYR A 548 16.50 -13.61 -26.10
C TYR A 548 15.99 -14.68 -25.11
N TYR A 549 14.70 -14.64 -24.78
CA TYR A 549 14.12 -15.54 -23.79
C TYR A 549 14.24 -17.04 -24.15
N PRO A 550 13.75 -17.53 -25.31
CA PRO A 550 13.82 -18.96 -25.63
C PRO A 550 15.24 -19.44 -25.97
N PHE A 551 16.02 -18.66 -26.73
CA PHE A 551 17.31 -19.14 -27.25
C PHE A 551 18.46 -19.00 -26.26
N TRP A 552 18.37 -18.12 -25.26
CA TRP A 552 19.39 -17.99 -24.22
C TRP A 552 18.87 -18.47 -22.87
N VAL A 553 17.83 -17.82 -22.32
CA VAL A 553 17.36 -18.11 -20.96
C VAL A 553 16.80 -19.53 -20.86
N LEU A 554 15.81 -19.86 -21.70
CA LEU A 554 15.16 -21.17 -21.67
C LEU A 554 16.09 -22.28 -22.16
N ASN A 555 16.96 -22.00 -23.14
CA ASN A 555 17.99 -22.94 -23.56
C ASN A 555 18.92 -23.30 -22.39
N SER A 556 19.39 -22.31 -21.63
CA SER A 556 20.25 -22.57 -20.48
C SER A 556 19.53 -23.35 -19.37
N VAL A 557 18.25 -23.06 -19.13
CA VAL A 557 17.40 -23.85 -18.22
C VAL A 557 17.32 -25.31 -18.66
N TRP A 558 17.08 -25.58 -19.95
CA TRP A 558 16.89 -26.95 -20.43
C TRP A 558 18.18 -27.75 -20.58
N PHE A 559 19.27 -27.11 -20.99
CA PHE A 559 20.48 -27.85 -21.40
C PHE A 559 21.66 -27.67 -20.44
N ASP A 560 21.85 -26.48 -19.85
CA ASP A 560 22.96 -26.26 -18.93
C ASP A 560 22.59 -26.68 -17.50
N ALA A 561 21.39 -26.30 -17.04
CA ALA A 561 21.00 -26.43 -15.64
C ALA A 561 21.07 -27.86 -15.07
N PRO A 562 20.62 -28.95 -15.75
CA PRO A 562 20.72 -30.31 -15.20
C PRO A 562 22.13 -30.66 -14.78
N SER A 563 23.05 -30.56 -15.75
CA SER A 563 24.44 -30.98 -15.60
C SER A 563 25.22 -30.15 -14.58
N LEU A 564 24.83 -28.88 -14.40
CA LEU A 564 25.50 -27.94 -13.51
C LEU A 564 24.92 -27.94 -12.08
N ILE A 565 23.65 -28.32 -11.92
CA ILE A 565 23.02 -28.49 -10.61
C ILE A 565 23.42 -29.85 -10.01
N GLN A 566 23.42 -30.91 -10.83
CA GLN A 566 23.89 -32.25 -10.46
C GLN A 566 24.35 -33.01 -11.70
N ALA A 567 25.56 -33.57 -11.65
CA ALA A 567 26.16 -34.24 -12.80
C ALA A 567 25.33 -35.40 -13.40
N ASP A 568 24.52 -36.07 -12.58
CA ASP A 568 23.65 -37.19 -12.96
C ASP A 568 22.16 -36.81 -13.08
N TYR A 569 21.80 -35.53 -12.92
CA TYR A 569 20.41 -35.08 -12.92
C TYR A 569 19.77 -35.15 -14.31
N SER A 570 18.65 -35.86 -14.43
CA SER A 570 17.90 -36.01 -15.68
C SER A 570 16.53 -35.34 -15.62
N TRP A 571 16.24 -34.47 -16.58
CA TRP A 571 14.88 -33.90 -16.72
C TRP A 571 13.80 -34.95 -16.98
N LEU A 572 14.16 -36.06 -17.63
CA LEU A 572 13.23 -37.12 -18.02
C LEU A 572 12.81 -37.99 -16.82
N ASN A 573 13.57 -37.94 -15.73
CA ASN A 573 13.27 -38.69 -14.52
C ASN A 573 12.48 -37.83 -13.52
N VAL A 574 11.14 -37.93 -13.58
CA VAL A 574 10.23 -37.07 -12.81
C VAL A 574 10.38 -37.22 -11.28
N THR A 575 10.90 -38.36 -10.82
CA THR A 575 11.10 -38.66 -9.38
C THR A 575 12.47 -38.26 -8.85
N GLU A 576 13.39 -37.78 -9.70
CA GLU A 576 14.78 -37.50 -9.32
C GLU A 576 14.92 -36.22 -8.50
N LEU A 577 15.60 -36.24 -7.36
CA LEU A 577 15.68 -35.04 -6.49
C LEU A 577 16.91 -34.19 -6.81
N PRO A 578 16.84 -32.84 -6.68
CA PRO A 578 15.76 -32.00 -6.13
C PRO A 578 14.64 -31.61 -7.11
N VAL A 579 13.46 -31.25 -6.61
CA VAL A 579 12.26 -30.94 -7.42
C VAL A 579 12.21 -29.49 -7.92
N VAL A 580 12.84 -28.55 -7.21
CA VAL A 580 12.75 -27.10 -7.50
C VAL A 580 13.17 -26.71 -8.92
N PRO A 581 14.32 -27.17 -9.45
CA PRO A 581 14.74 -26.81 -10.80
C PRO A 581 13.73 -27.23 -11.86
N ARG A 582 13.04 -28.37 -11.67
CA ARG A 582 11.94 -28.82 -12.56
C ARG A 582 10.74 -27.91 -12.49
N ILE A 583 10.33 -27.49 -11.30
CA ILE A 583 9.21 -26.56 -11.13
C ILE A 583 9.51 -25.24 -11.87
N ILE A 584 10.71 -24.68 -11.68
CA ILE A 584 11.15 -23.46 -12.37
C ILE A 584 11.17 -23.67 -13.89
N MET A 585 11.72 -24.80 -14.37
CA MET A 585 11.75 -25.14 -15.80
C MET A 585 10.35 -25.19 -16.42
N VAL A 586 9.40 -25.86 -15.76
CA VAL A 586 8.00 -25.94 -16.24
C VAL A 586 7.37 -24.56 -16.28
N LEU A 587 7.55 -23.76 -15.23
CA LEU A 587 6.99 -22.41 -15.15
C LEU A 587 7.56 -21.47 -16.21
N LEU A 588 8.86 -21.53 -16.48
CA LEU A 588 9.51 -20.74 -17.55
C LEU A 588 9.10 -21.23 -18.94
N SER A 589 8.90 -22.53 -19.14
CA SER A 589 8.39 -23.08 -20.41
C SER A 589 6.94 -22.64 -20.67
N LEU A 590 6.09 -22.63 -19.64
CA LEU A 590 4.73 -22.09 -19.73
C LEU A 590 4.72 -20.59 -20.02
N LEU A 591 5.70 -19.85 -19.49
CA LEU A 591 5.85 -18.42 -19.79
C LEU A 591 6.16 -18.17 -21.28
N LEU A 592 6.93 -19.04 -21.94
CA LEU A 592 7.14 -18.97 -23.40
C LEU A 592 5.83 -19.18 -24.18
N VAL A 593 4.99 -20.13 -23.75
CA VAL A 593 3.67 -20.35 -24.38
C VAL A 593 2.82 -19.08 -24.28
N LEU A 594 2.86 -18.41 -23.12
CA LEU A 594 2.17 -17.14 -22.92
C LEU A 594 2.77 -16.03 -23.80
N HIS A 595 4.09 -15.97 -23.98
CA HIS A 595 4.73 -15.03 -24.90
C HIS A 595 4.30 -15.23 -26.35
N ILE A 596 4.19 -16.48 -26.81
CA ILE A 596 3.71 -16.80 -28.17
C ILE A 596 2.25 -16.36 -28.34
N PHE A 597 1.41 -16.63 -27.34
CA PHE A 597 0.00 -16.19 -27.34
C PHE A 597 -0.13 -14.66 -27.44
N TRP A 598 0.58 -13.91 -26.60
CA TRP A 598 0.51 -12.44 -26.63
C TRP A 598 1.14 -11.86 -27.90
N THR A 599 2.15 -12.51 -28.46
CA THR A 599 2.72 -12.14 -29.77
C THR A 599 1.64 -12.21 -30.85
N TYR A 600 0.88 -13.30 -30.90
CA TYR A 600 -0.22 -13.44 -31.86
C TYR A 600 -1.23 -12.29 -31.74
N ILE A 601 -1.65 -11.95 -30.51
CA ILE A 601 -2.55 -10.82 -30.27
C ILE A 601 -1.94 -9.50 -30.76
N LEU A 602 -0.67 -9.26 -30.46
CA LEU A 602 0.01 -8.02 -30.81
C LEU A 602 0.15 -7.84 -32.34
N PHE A 603 0.47 -8.91 -33.07
CA PHE A 603 0.53 -8.89 -34.54
C PHE A 603 -0.85 -8.77 -35.19
N LYS A 604 -1.89 -9.40 -34.62
CA LYS A 604 -3.28 -9.24 -35.08
C LYS A 604 -3.71 -7.78 -35.00
N VAL A 605 -3.45 -7.12 -33.87
CA VAL A 605 -3.74 -5.68 -33.69
C VAL A 605 -2.96 -4.82 -34.69
N ALA A 606 -1.69 -5.14 -34.93
CA ALA A 606 -0.86 -4.43 -35.91
C ALA A 606 -1.42 -4.56 -37.34
N TYR A 607 -1.85 -5.77 -37.73
CA TYR A 607 -2.42 -6.07 -39.04
C TYR A 607 -3.75 -5.34 -39.27
N GLU A 608 -4.66 -5.41 -38.28
CA GLU A 608 -5.97 -4.74 -38.34
C GLU A 608 -5.80 -3.21 -38.39
N SER A 609 -4.88 -2.66 -37.60
CA SER A 609 -4.58 -1.23 -37.59
C SER A 609 -4.03 -0.72 -38.92
N ALA A 610 -3.26 -1.55 -39.64
CA ALA A 610 -2.70 -1.18 -40.95
C ALA A 610 -3.75 -1.19 -42.08
N HIS A 611 -4.83 -1.99 -41.95
CA HIS A 611 -5.88 -2.12 -42.96
C HIS A 611 -7.06 -1.15 -42.74
N ASP A 612 -7.50 -0.97 -41.49
CA ASP A 612 -8.72 -0.19 -41.19
C ASP A 612 -8.43 1.32 -40.96
N GLY A 613 -7.15 1.73 -40.90
CA GLY A 613 -6.73 3.14 -40.75
C GLY A 613 -7.11 3.80 -39.43
N VAL A 614 -7.78 3.09 -38.52
CA VAL A 614 -8.17 3.56 -37.19
C VAL A 614 -7.67 2.55 -36.16
N LEU A 615 -6.81 3.02 -35.25
CA LEU A 615 -6.32 2.25 -34.11
C LEU A 615 -7.39 2.20 -33.00
N ASP A 616 -8.61 1.72 -33.31
CA ASP A 616 -9.74 1.72 -32.37
C ASP A 616 -10.02 0.36 -31.70
N ASP A 617 -10.61 0.48 -30.51
CA ASP A 617 -10.91 -0.40 -29.37
C ASP A 617 -11.26 -1.91 -29.57
N ARG A 618 -10.61 -2.64 -30.48
CA ARG A 618 -10.90 -4.07 -30.74
C ARG A 618 -10.12 -5.10 -29.91
N LEU A 619 -9.23 -4.66 -29.02
CA LEU A 619 -8.50 -5.52 -28.06
C LEU A 619 -9.41 -6.24 -27.03
N LYS A 620 -10.73 -5.98 -27.02
CA LYS A 620 -11.65 -6.42 -25.95
C LYS A 620 -12.47 -7.69 -26.26
N ALA A 621 -12.31 -8.33 -27.41
CA ALA A 621 -13.28 -9.34 -27.87
C ALA A 621 -12.78 -10.78 -28.00
N GLU A 622 -11.65 -11.16 -27.39
CA GLU A 622 -11.35 -12.58 -27.17
C GLU A 622 -11.22 -12.85 -25.66
N LYS A 623 -12.28 -13.45 -25.10
CA LYS A 623 -12.24 -14.06 -23.77
C LYS A 623 -11.06 -15.04 -23.77
N VAL A 624 -10.07 -14.81 -22.91
CA VAL A 624 -9.00 -15.79 -22.64
C VAL A 624 -9.68 -17.14 -22.34
N PRO A 625 -9.27 -18.26 -22.97
CA PRO A 625 -9.84 -19.56 -22.67
C PRO A 625 -9.72 -19.83 -21.17
N ILE A 626 -10.86 -20.10 -20.52
CA ILE A 626 -11.00 -20.39 -19.08
C ILE A 626 -9.94 -21.39 -18.59
N PHE A 627 -9.53 -22.32 -19.46
CA PHE A 627 -8.46 -23.28 -19.28
C PHE A 627 -7.12 -22.72 -18.75
N PHE A 628 -6.67 -21.53 -19.20
CA PHE A 628 -5.42 -20.95 -18.71
C PHE A 628 -5.54 -20.31 -17.32
N LEU A 629 -6.76 -19.89 -16.95
CA LEU A 629 -7.06 -19.39 -15.62
C LEU A 629 -7.07 -20.56 -14.62
N GLU A 630 -7.77 -21.65 -14.96
CA GLU A 630 -7.85 -22.88 -14.17
C GLU A 630 -6.44 -23.45 -13.92
N LEU A 631 -5.63 -23.65 -14.97
CA LEU A 631 -4.28 -24.19 -14.83
C LEU A 631 -3.38 -23.34 -13.90
N SER A 632 -3.52 -22.01 -13.95
CA SER A 632 -2.74 -21.09 -13.13
C SER A 632 -3.17 -21.06 -11.65
N VAL A 633 -4.47 -21.23 -11.39
CA VAL A 633 -5.06 -21.31 -10.04
C VAL A 633 -4.74 -22.66 -9.42
N THR A 634 -4.80 -23.76 -10.18
CA THR A 634 -4.43 -25.10 -9.69
C THR A 634 -2.94 -25.16 -9.33
N LEU A 635 -2.05 -24.59 -10.15
CA LEU A 635 -0.60 -24.53 -9.87
C LEU A 635 -0.26 -23.65 -8.66
N THR A 636 -0.94 -22.51 -8.49
CA THR A 636 -0.74 -21.66 -7.30
C THR A 636 -1.31 -22.29 -6.03
N THR A 637 -2.39 -23.08 -6.13
CA THR A 637 -2.97 -23.79 -4.98
C THR A 637 -2.08 -24.95 -4.52
N ALA A 638 -1.52 -25.71 -5.47
CA ALA A 638 -0.52 -26.75 -5.19
C ALA A 638 0.77 -26.19 -4.56
N LEU A 639 1.23 -25.01 -5.02
CA LEU A 639 2.39 -24.33 -4.44
C LEU A 639 2.11 -23.63 -3.10
N LYS A 640 0.89 -23.14 -2.87
CA LYS A 640 0.47 -22.58 -1.57
C LYS A 640 0.43 -23.67 -0.49
N PHE A 641 -0.02 -24.88 -0.82
CA PHE A 641 0.07 -26.04 0.06
C PHE A 641 1.53 -26.37 0.43
N THR A 642 2.42 -26.27 -0.56
CA THR A 642 3.86 -26.47 -0.39
C THR A 642 4.46 -25.45 0.58
N LEU A 643 4.10 -24.17 0.45
CA LEU A 643 4.58 -23.07 1.31
C LEU A 643 3.96 -23.11 2.72
N LEU A 644 2.65 -23.32 2.85
CA LEU A 644 1.95 -23.44 4.15
C LEU A 644 2.55 -24.57 5.01
N SER A 645 2.97 -25.67 4.39
CA SER A 645 3.62 -26.76 5.10
C SER A 645 4.97 -26.34 5.74
N ARG A 646 5.71 -25.38 5.14
CA ARG A 646 7.02 -24.92 5.62
C ARG A 646 6.94 -24.00 6.85
N TYR A 647 5.80 -23.37 7.12
CA TYR A 647 5.67 -22.32 8.14
C TYR A 647 4.88 -22.74 9.40
N ALA A 648 4.31 -23.94 9.44
CA ALA A 648 3.53 -24.41 10.59
C ALA A 648 4.37 -24.76 11.86
N THR A 649 5.68 -24.49 11.87
CA THR A 649 6.58 -24.74 13.01
C THR A 649 7.30 -23.50 13.54
N LEU A 650 7.11 -22.33 12.94
CA LEU A 650 7.52 -21.04 13.51
C LEU A 650 6.27 -20.30 13.97
N SER A 651 6.26 -19.84 15.21
CA SER A 651 5.15 -19.15 15.86
C SER A 651 4.61 -17.99 15.00
N PHE A 652 3.53 -18.23 14.28
CA PHE A 652 2.70 -17.20 13.65
C PHE A 652 1.35 -17.13 14.35
N ASN A 653 0.83 -15.93 14.57
CA ASN A 653 -0.50 -15.67 15.13
C ASN A 653 -1.59 -16.30 14.25
N GLU A 654 -2.63 -16.81 14.89
CA GLU A 654 -3.81 -17.47 14.27
C GLU A 654 -4.45 -16.61 13.15
N ASP A 655 -4.29 -15.29 13.20
CA ASP A 655 -4.82 -14.32 12.22
C ASP A 655 -4.24 -14.46 10.80
N MET A 656 -2.97 -14.86 10.66
CA MET A 656 -2.31 -15.03 9.36
C MET A 656 -2.75 -16.31 8.64
N ILE A 657 -3.07 -17.35 9.42
CA ILE A 657 -3.63 -18.61 8.90
C ILE A 657 -5.07 -18.38 8.43
N LEU A 658 -5.85 -17.59 9.17
CA LEU A 658 -7.18 -17.15 8.75
C LEU A 658 -7.15 -16.33 7.46
N LEU A 659 -6.19 -15.43 7.29
CA LEU A 659 -6.04 -14.63 6.06
C LEU A 659 -5.72 -15.52 4.84
N LEU A 660 -4.88 -16.55 5.00
CA LEU A 660 -4.54 -17.49 3.94
C LEU A 660 -5.72 -18.43 3.59
N LEU A 661 -6.47 -18.89 4.59
CA LEU A 661 -7.71 -19.67 4.38
C LEU A 661 -8.80 -18.83 3.71
N PHE A 662 -8.90 -17.54 4.06
CA PHE A 662 -9.79 -16.58 3.41
C PHE A 662 -9.43 -16.36 1.93
N LEU A 663 -8.14 -16.24 1.61
CA LEU A 663 -7.64 -16.15 0.22
C LEU A 663 -7.87 -17.45 -0.58
N MET A 664 -7.95 -18.60 0.10
CA MET A 664 -8.25 -19.91 -0.49
C MET A 664 -9.75 -20.07 -0.77
N ALA A 665 -10.62 -19.60 0.15
CA ALA A 665 -12.07 -19.59 -0.05
C ALA A 665 -12.50 -18.69 -1.22
N LEU A 666 -11.79 -17.57 -1.44
CA LEU A 666 -12.02 -16.65 -2.56
C LEU A 666 -11.66 -17.23 -3.93
N THR A 667 -10.78 -18.24 -3.99
CA THR A 667 -10.36 -18.86 -5.26
C THR A 667 -11.28 -20.00 -5.68
N VAL A 668 -11.82 -20.79 -4.75
CA VAL A 668 -12.75 -21.89 -5.02
C VAL A 668 -14.15 -21.39 -5.45
N SER A 669 -14.60 -20.24 -4.93
CA SER A 669 -15.90 -19.64 -5.30
C SER A 669 -15.99 -19.19 -6.76
N ALA A 670 -14.85 -19.08 -7.47
CA ALA A 670 -14.79 -18.56 -8.84
C ALA A 670 -15.09 -19.62 -9.93
N GLU A 671 -15.10 -20.92 -9.61
CA GLU A 671 -14.93 -21.97 -10.63
C GLU A 671 -16.21 -22.63 -11.16
N ASN A 672 -17.42 -22.43 -10.60
CA ASN A 672 -18.53 -23.33 -10.95
C ASN A 672 -19.92 -22.69 -11.18
N GLN A 673 -20.10 -21.88 -12.22
CA GLN A 673 -21.41 -21.29 -12.58
C GLN A 673 -22.48 -22.28 -13.12
N GLN A 674 -22.20 -23.60 -13.20
CA GLN A 674 -23.17 -24.60 -13.69
C GLN A 674 -23.70 -25.56 -12.63
N HIS A 675 -23.30 -25.40 -11.37
CA HIS A 675 -23.63 -26.36 -10.30
C HIS A 675 -25.14 -26.35 -9.95
N PRO A 676 -25.80 -27.49 -9.68
CA PRO A 676 -27.23 -27.57 -9.33
C PRO A 676 -27.66 -26.69 -8.14
N VAL A 677 -26.71 -26.28 -7.29
CA VAL A 677 -26.89 -25.28 -6.22
C VAL A 677 -27.53 -23.98 -6.74
N TYR A 678 -27.20 -23.55 -7.97
CA TYR A 678 -27.75 -22.32 -8.57
C TYR A 678 -29.20 -22.46 -9.07
N ARG A 679 -29.80 -23.65 -8.97
CA ARG A 679 -31.22 -23.90 -9.32
C ARG A 679 -32.09 -24.23 -8.10
N MET A 680 -31.48 -24.37 -6.93
CA MET A 680 -32.18 -24.66 -5.69
C MET A 680 -32.77 -23.35 -5.13
N THR A 681 -33.99 -23.42 -4.59
CA THR A 681 -34.69 -22.24 -4.04
C THR A 681 -34.82 -22.30 -2.51
N ASN A 682 -34.46 -23.43 -1.89
CA ASN A 682 -34.57 -23.66 -0.45
C ASN A 682 -33.20 -23.48 0.23
N GLU A 683 -33.14 -22.55 1.19
CA GLU A 683 -31.91 -22.11 1.86
C GLU A 683 -31.21 -23.24 2.65
N SER A 684 -31.96 -24.15 3.26
CA SER A 684 -31.38 -25.27 4.02
C SER A 684 -30.78 -26.36 3.11
N GLU A 685 -31.41 -26.62 1.96
CA GLU A 685 -30.87 -27.53 0.95
C GLU A 685 -29.61 -26.97 0.29
N ILE A 686 -29.57 -25.65 0.03
CA ILE A 686 -28.39 -24.98 -0.54
C ILE A 686 -27.19 -25.07 0.43
N LYS A 687 -27.40 -24.78 1.72
CA LYS A 687 -26.34 -24.87 2.73
C LYS A 687 -25.83 -26.30 2.90
N ALA A 688 -26.72 -27.29 2.90
CA ALA A 688 -26.34 -28.70 2.97
C ALA A 688 -25.55 -29.15 1.74
N GLU A 689 -25.91 -28.66 0.54
CA GLU A 689 -25.25 -29.09 -0.69
C GLU A 689 -23.91 -28.40 -0.93
N ILE A 690 -23.75 -27.13 -0.53
CA ILE A 690 -22.45 -26.44 -0.51
C ILE A 690 -21.49 -27.09 0.49
N ALA A 691 -21.98 -27.43 1.70
CA ALA A 691 -21.18 -28.14 2.69
C ALA A 691 -20.74 -29.52 2.19
N LYS A 692 -21.64 -30.26 1.53
CA LYS A 692 -21.30 -31.55 0.90
C LYS A 692 -20.32 -31.39 -0.26
N LEU A 693 -20.38 -30.31 -1.05
CA LEU A 693 -19.45 -30.07 -2.17
C LEU A 693 -18.04 -29.77 -1.69
N LEU A 694 -17.91 -28.84 -0.74
CA LEU A 694 -16.63 -28.48 -0.12
C LEU A 694 -15.99 -29.70 0.54
N ILE A 695 -16.81 -30.58 1.14
CA ILE A 695 -16.34 -31.78 1.83
C ILE A 695 -16.11 -32.93 0.85
N HIS A 696 -16.90 -33.08 -0.21
CA HIS A 696 -16.66 -34.08 -1.25
C HIS A 696 -15.35 -33.77 -1.97
N GLU A 697 -15.08 -32.53 -2.36
CA GLU A 697 -13.76 -32.15 -2.89
C GLU A 697 -12.64 -32.37 -1.86
N PHE A 698 -12.87 -32.08 -0.58
CA PHE A 698 -11.90 -32.32 0.49
C PHE A 698 -11.62 -33.81 0.75
N VAL A 699 -12.64 -34.67 0.70
CA VAL A 699 -12.55 -36.12 0.97
C VAL A 699 -12.09 -36.90 -0.26
N THR A 700 -12.44 -36.46 -1.47
CA THR A 700 -12.06 -37.14 -2.73
C THR A 700 -10.65 -36.76 -3.19
N SER A 701 -10.14 -35.60 -2.77
CA SER A 701 -8.76 -35.16 -3.05
C SER A 701 -7.70 -35.73 -2.11
N MET A 702 -8.11 -36.39 -1.02
CA MET A 702 -7.21 -37.07 -0.09
C MET A 702 -7.51 -38.58 -0.05
N GLU A 703 -6.49 -39.44 -0.20
CA GLU A 703 -6.60 -40.86 0.13
C GLU A 703 -6.76 -41.05 1.65
N MET A 704 -7.97 -40.86 2.16
CA MET A 704 -8.30 -40.95 3.58
C MET A 704 -8.60 -42.39 3.99
N THR A 705 -8.05 -42.82 5.13
CA THR A 705 -8.39 -44.10 5.78
C THR A 705 -9.82 -44.08 6.35
N GLU A 706 -10.46 -45.24 6.50
CA GLU A 706 -11.87 -45.32 6.96
C GLU A 706 -12.13 -44.62 8.30
N GLY A 707 -11.17 -44.63 9.23
CA GLY A 707 -11.31 -43.92 10.51
C GLY A 707 -11.37 -42.40 10.38
N GLN A 708 -10.77 -41.83 9.33
CA GLN A 708 -10.80 -40.39 9.05
C GLN A 708 -12.11 -39.98 8.37
N LYS A 709 -12.68 -40.85 7.53
CA LYS A 709 -14.02 -40.66 6.96
C LYS A 709 -15.08 -40.62 8.07
N TYR A 710 -14.98 -41.52 9.04
CA TYR A 710 -15.89 -41.58 10.19
C TYR A 710 -15.85 -40.31 11.08
N MET A 711 -14.66 -39.74 11.31
CA MET A 711 -14.52 -38.48 12.07
C MET A 711 -15.07 -37.27 11.32
N ALA A 712 -14.88 -37.21 10.00
CA ALA A 712 -15.45 -36.17 9.15
C ALA A 712 -16.99 -36.25 9.12
N GLU A 713 -17.56 -37.46 9.03
CA GLU A 713 -19.01 -37.68 9.11
C GLU A 713 -19.59 -37.31 10.48
N LYS A 714 -18.86 -37.57 11.57
CA LYS A 714 -19.30 -37.18 12.92
C LYS A 714 -19.28 -35.67 13.12
N PHE A 715 -18.28 -34.98 12.56
CA PHE A 715 -18.22 -33.51 12.52
C PHE A 715 -19.37 -32.94 11.69
N LEU A 716 -19.74 -33.61 10.59
CA LEU A 716 -20.90 -33.28 9.75
C LEU A 716 -22.21 -33.29 10.55
N SER A 717 -22.44 -34.32 11.37
CA SER A 717 -23.66 -34.45 12.19
C SER A 717 -23.82 -33.35 13.23
N THR A 718 -22.72 -32.68 13.60
CA THR A 718 -22.69 -31.60 14.59
C THR A 718 -22.95 -30.23 13.95
N LEU A 719 -22.74 -30.10 12.63
CA LEU A 719 -22.94 -28.87 11.87
C LEU A 719 -24.31 -28.77 11.18
N THR A 720 -25.03 -29.90 11.06
CA THR A 720 -26.37 -29.97 10.45
C THR A 720 -27.52 -29.99 11.46
N MET A 721 -27.22 -29.90 12.76
CA MET A 721 -28.17 -29.53 13.83
C MET A 721 -28.06 -28.05 14.13
#